data_AF-A0A7C4QS62-F1
#
_entry.id   AF-A0A7C4QS62-F1
#
_cell.length_a   1.000
_cell.length_b   1.000
_cell.length_c   1.000
_cell.angle_alpha   90.00
_cell.angle_beta   90.00
_cell.angle_gamma   90.00
#
_symmetry.space_group_name_H-M   'P 1'
#
loop_
_entity.id
_entity.type
_entity.pdbx_description
1 polymer ?
#
loop_
_entity_poly.entity_id
_entity_poly.type
_entity_poly.pdbx_seq_one_letter_code
_entity_poly.pdbx_strand_id
1 'polypeptide(L)'
;MKTILAAMPLLATLAGHHAGAAPVAPNAAAIAEVAAGKRAEARAVWWGFNPDDATAALQAAINSGARKLIIENLGAPWIADKITLASHQEIVFEQGVVVQAKRGAFKGPGDCLFSASLKTNIALIGHGAALRMWKQDYDDPAQYQRAEWRHVLSFKSCAGVRVEGLTLADSGGDGIYLGVAQKGVPCSDVVIKKVICQNNYRQGISVISARNLLIEDCVLKDTGGTAPEAGIDFEPNAASEELVNCVMRNCLSENNRGDAYTFYLRPLRADSRPVSLRLENCRAIGSRRSVAFVTGNDTETAGVKGVMEFVNCRFEGSRDAAIVIADKPADGARVRFENCEVVNPAAGQPAITPIILASRANGAGDQGGVHFERLRITDPLPRRLMSYQDLSGGVALTNLTGTLLAIGDGRETIHVLTPELIAQWMPFRVFKRFSRFDFAPAKCEPAFPEARPAPAARNFARQRGLSEWLLWAEAGDPVAFSVQVRPVGKGDLKPAAVSLISPSGKSVKMPAAQGEKETAYAFKAAERGAYRVVCDPRNWTATVNSTSAPVCLYSTNASFHLLGTVGQFYFWVPAGTKEFGVKVSGGGGTECVKASILDPIGNVVEERDNLGQAHQFLAAPRNPADGEIWTLRLAKPSSGVLEDVHVQLQGIPPLLAPAREGLLRPASR
;
A
#
# COMPACT_ATOMS: atom_id res chain seq x y z
N MET A 1 48.50 -17.68 6.82
CA MET A 1 48.36 -16.20 6.78
C MET A 1 47.18 -15.82 7.66
N LYS A 2 47.41 -14.88 8.58
CA LYS A 2 46.58 -14.56 9.73
C LYS A 2 45.28 -13.84 9.33
N THR A 3 44.17 -14.32 9.86
CA THR A 3 42.84 -13.69 9.86
C THR A 3 42.89 -12.44 10.73
N ILE A 4 42.59 -11.26 10.15
CA ILE A 4 42.41 -10.01 10.89
C ILE A 4 40.91 -9.91 11.22
N LEU A 5 40.55 -10.19 12.47
CA LEU A 5 39.27 -9.81 13.05
C LEU A 5 39.35 -8.32 13.41
N ALA A 6 38.57 -7.48 12.73
CA ALA A 6 38.37 -6.09 13.13
C ALA A 6 37.42 -6.05 14.34
N ALA A 7 37.91 -5.48 15.44
CA ALA A 7 37.16 -5.27 16.67
C ALA A 7 36.08 -4.19 16.48
N MET A 8 34.82 -4.52 16.77
CA MET A 8 33.77 -3.53 17.04
C MET A 8 34.00 -2.93 18.43
N PRO A 9 33.91 -1.60 18.61
CA PRO A 9 33.98 -1.02 19.94
C PRO A 9 32.69 -1.31 20.70
N LEU A 10 32.84 -2.03 21.81
CA LEU A 10 31.83 -2.21 22.83
C LEU A 10 31.53 -0.83 23.44
N LEU A 11 30.38 -0.22 23.11
CA LEU A 11 29.89 0.93 23.87
C LEU A 11 29.56 0.44 25.28
N ALA A 12 30.45 0.71 26.22
CA ALA A 12 30.20 0.54 27.63
C ALA A 12 29.01 1.42 28.04
N THR A 13 27.91 0.80 28.43
CA THR A 13 26.80 1.45 29.12
C THR A 13 27.28 1.93 30.48
N LEU A 14 27.68 3.19 30.57
CA LEU A 14 27.76 3.90 31.85
C LEU A 14 26.33 4.06 32.36
N ALA A 15 25.89 3.12 33.18
CA ALA A 15 24.74 3.27 34.05
C ALA A 15 25.09 4.29 35.15
N GLY A 16 25.08 5.57 34.78
CA GLY A 16 25.04 6.64 35.76
C GLY A 16 23.72 6.53 36.52
N HIS A 17 23.78 6.28 37.82
CA HIS A 17 22.67 6.52 38.72
C HIS A 17 22.34 8.02 38.66
N HIS A 18 21.37 8.41 37.83
CA HIS A 18 20.75 9.71 37.96
C HIS A 18 19.99 9.71 39.29
N ALA A 19 20.44 10.53 40.25
CA ALA A 19 19.61 10.90 41.38
C ALA A 19 18.31 11.48 40.79
N GLY A 20 17.21 10.73 40.92
CA GLY A 20 15.91 11.13 40.36
C GLY A 20 15.47 12.45 40.98
N ALA A 21 14.94 13.35 40.15
CA ALA A 21 14.35 14.59 40.64
C ALA A 21 13.25 14.28 41.67
N ALA A 22 13.24 14.99 42.79
CA ALA A 22 12.25 14.80 43.83
C ALA A 22 10.85 15.20 43.36
N PRO A 23 9.77 14.56 43.87
CA PRO A 23 8.41 14.99 43.59
C PRO A 23 8.19 16.47 43.97
N VAL A 24 7.42 17.19 43.15
CA VAL A 24 7.06 18.60 43.41
C VAL A 24 5.57 18.69 43.70
N ALA A 25 5.21 19.34 44.80
CA ALA A 25 3.81 19.56 45.18
C ALA A 25 3.16 20.66 44.31
N PRO A 26 1.85 20.60 44.06
CA PRO A 26 1.15 21.64 43.29
C PRO A 26 1.21 23.03 43.94
N ASN A 27 1.31 24.07 43.11
CA ASN A 27 1.23 25.47 43.51
C ASN A 27 -0.21 25.99 43.35
N ALA A 28 -1.03 25.83 44.40
CA ALA A 28 -2.44 26.17 44.37
C ALA A 28 -2.72 27.65 44.02
N ALA A 29 -1.87 28.58 44.49
CA ALA A 29 -2.03 30.00 44.20
C ALA A 29 -1.83 30.31 42.72
N ALA A 30 -0.74 29.79 42.12
CA ALA A 30 -0.46 30.00 40.70
C ALA A 30 -1.52 29.35 39.80
N ILE A 31 -1.99 28.15 40.14
CA ILE A 31 -3.10 27.49 39.43
C ILE A 31 -4.37 28.35 39.47
N ALA A 32 -4.74 28.88 40.64
CA ALA A 32 -5.93 29.71 40.80
C ALA A 32 -5.84 31.00 39.97
N GLU A 33 -4.65 31.60 39.85
CA GLU A 33 -4.44 32.78 39.01
C GLU A 33 -4.61 32.50 37.51
N VAL A 34 -4.15 31.34 37.02
CA VAL A 34 -4.38 30.91 35.63
C VAL A 34 -5.87 30.68 35.39
N ALA A 35 -6.55 29.94 36.28
CA ALA A 35 -7.98 29.66 36.17
C ALA A 35 -8.84 30.93 36.20
N ALA A 36 -8.42 31.96 36.95
CA ALA A 36 -9.07 33.26 36.98
C ALA A 36 -8.71 34.17 35.78
N GLY A 37 -7.91 33.70 34.83
CA GLY A 37 -7.46 34.48 33.67
C GLY A 37 -6.45 35.59 33.99
N LYS A 38 -5.90 35.62 35.21
CA LYS A 38 -4.92 36.63 35.65
C LYS A 38 -3.53 36.38 35.04
N ARG A 39 -3.25 35.15 34.61
CA ARG A 39 -2.02 34.76 33.91
C ARG A 39 -2.33 34.09 32.57
N ALA A 40 -1.68 34.56 31.51
CA ALA A 40 -1.74 33.94 30.19
C ALA A 40 -0.64 32.88 29.97
N GLU A 41 0.46 32.98 30.72
CA GLU A 41 1.57 32.02 30.73
C GLU A 41 1.52 31.17 32.00
N ALA A 42 1.70 29.87 31.83
CA ALA A 42 1.73 28.89 32.91
C ALA A 42 2.93 27.95 32.81
N ARG A 43 3.27 27.32 33.93
CA ARG A 43 4.34 26.33 34.06
C ARG A 43 3.75 25.00 34.48
N ALA A 44 4.08 23.92 33.79
CA ALA A 44 3.49 22.60 34.03
C ALA A 44 3.75 22.11 35.46
N VAL A 45 4.92 22.42 36.03
CA VAL A 45 5.27 22.04 37.41
C VAL A 45 4.32 22.63 38.46
N TRP A 46 3.56 23.69 38.15
CA TRP A 46 2.55 24.23 39.07
C TRP A 46 1.44 23.23 39.39
N TRP A 47 1.16 22.27 38.51
CA TRP A 47 0.22 21.15 38.77
C TRP A 47 0.88 19.95 39.47
N GLY A 48 2.16 20.10 39.85
CA GLY A 48 2.97 19.09 40.49
C GLY A 48 3.86 18.32 39.52
N PHE A 49 4.78 17.53 40.06
CA PHE A 49 5.63 16.62 39.31
C PHE A 49 5.82 15.34 40.10
N ASN A 50 5.55 14.20 39.45
CA ASN A 50 5.88 12.88 39.96
C ASN A 50 6.77 12.19 38.91
N PRO A 51 8.02 11.84 39.24
CA PRO A 51 8.95 11.24 38.29
C PRO A 51 8.50 9.88 37.75
N ASP A 52 7.60 9.18 38.44
CA ASP A 52 7.07 7.87 38.00
C ASP A 52 5.82 8.00 37.12
N ASP A 53 5.04 9.07 37.31
CA ASP A 53 3.81 9.33 36.58
C ASP A 53 3.34 10.80 36.73
N ALA A 54 3.71 11.62 35.76
CA ALA A 54 3.32 13.02 35.65
C ALA A 54 2.05 13.23 34.79
N THR A 55 1.33 12.17 34.43
CA THR A 55 0.19 12.24 33.48
C THR A 55 -0.87 13.25 33.94
N ALA A 56 -1.32 13.15 35.19
CA ALA A 56 -2.38 14.00 35.72
C ALA A 56 -1.96 15.47 35.76
N ALA A 57 -0.70 15.76 36.15
CA ALA A 57 -0.18 17.12 36.22
C ALA A 57 -0.06 17.75 34.82
N LEU A 58 0.54 17.04 33.87
CA LEU A 58 0.66 17.50 32.48
C LEU A 58 -0.72 17.74 31.85
N GLN A 59 -1.65 16.79 32.02
CA GLN A 59 -2.97 16.91 31.42
C GLN A 59 -3.76 18.08 32.04
N ALA A 60 -3.65 18.29 33.35
CA ALA A 60 -4.28 19.43 34.03
C ALA A 60 -3.67 20.77 33.58
N ALA A 61 -2.35 20.83 33.41
CA ALA A 61 -1.66 22.01 32.91
C ALA A 61 -2.10 22.39 31.49
N ILE A 62 -2.25 21.39 30.60
CA ILE A 62 -2.76 21.61 29.24
C ILE A 62 -4.22 22.08 29.26
N ASN A 63 -5.05 21.48 30.12
CA ASN A 63 -6.47 21.83 30.27
C ASN A 63 -6.70 23.16 31.03
N SER A 64 -5.65 23.84 31.48
CA SER A 64 -5.74 25.05 32.29
C SER A 64 -6.34 26.27 31.58
N GLY A 65 -6.34 26.26 30.25
CA GLY A 65 -6.71 27.42 29.44
C GLY A 65 -5.60 28.48 29.29
N ALA A 66 -4.40 28.22 29.82
CA ALA A 66 -3.24 29.07 29.57
C ALA A 66 -2.95 29.16 28.05
N ARG A 67 -2.67 30.36 27.57
CA ARG A 67 -2.30 30.60 26.15
C ARG A 67 -0.90 30.06 25.85
N LYS A 68 0.00 30.14 26.83
CA LYS A 68 1.35 29.59 26.75
C LYS A 68 1.62 28.70 27.96
N LEU A 69 2.07 27.48 27.71
CA LEU A 69 2.43 26.51 28.74
C LEU A 69 3.90 26.12 28.59
N ILE A 70 4.69 26.31 29.63
CA ILE A 70 6.09 25.90 29.68
C ILE A 70 6.15 24.53 30.38
N ILE A 71 6.76 23.56 29.72
CA ILE A 71 7.13 22.27 30.31
C ILE A 71 8.61 22.35 30.64
N GLU A 72 8.92 22.32 31.93
CA GLU A 72 10.27 22.62 32.43
C GLU A 72 11.22 21.43 32.42
N ASN A 73 12.50 21.72 32.29
CA ASN A 73 13.55 20.74 32.50
C ASN A 73 13.82 20.58 34.00
N LEU A 74 13.24 19.55 34.61
CA LEU A 74 13.41 19.23 36.03
C LEU A 74 14.61 18.31 36.30
N GLY A 75 15.46 18.06 35.29
CA GLY A 75 16.56 17.09 35.38
C GLY A 75 16.12 15.62 35.33
N ALA A 76 14.82 15.37 35.12
CA ALA A 76 14.23 14.04 34.94
C ALA A 76 13.13 14.06 33.86
N PRO A 77 12.85 12.92 33.21
CA PRO A 77 11.75 12.83 32.25
C PRO A 77 10.38 13.08 32.89
N TRP A 78 9.49 13.72 32.14
CA TRP A 78 8.06 13.70 32.42
C TRP A 78 7.48 12.38 31.92
N ILE A 79 7.35 11.39 32.82
CA ILE A 79 6.74 10.11 32.49
C ILE A 79 5.23 10.28 32.38
N ALA A 80 4.64 9.93 31.24
CA ALA A 80 3.22 10.15 31.00
C ALA A 80 2.56 8.99 30.22
N ASP A 81 1.30 8.70 30.55
CA ASP A 81 0.38 8.00 29.66
C ASP A 81 -0.14 8.99 28.58
N LYS A 82 -1.20 8.63 27.86
CA LYS A 82 -1.84 9.43 26.80
C LYS A 82 -2.19 10.85 27.25
N ILE A 83 -1.74 11.84 26.48
CA ILE A 83 -2.06 13.25 26.65
C ILE A 83 -2.95 13.75 25.50
N THR A 84 -3.98 14.52 25.85
CA THR A 84 -4.85 15.20 24.88
C THR A 84 -4.55 16.69 24.87
N LEU A 85 -4.29 17.25 23.68
CA LEU A 85 -3.97 18.66 23.47
C LEU A 85 -5.23 19.53 23.42
N ALA A 86 -5.08 20.79 23.83
CA ALA A 86 -6.11 21.82 23.80
C ALA A 86 -5.93 22.78 22.61
N SER A 87 -6.98 23.53 22.25
CA SER A 87 -6.91 24.59 21.23
C SER A 87 -6.34 25.89 21.81
N HIS A 88 -5.83 26.75 20.93
CA HIS A 88 -5.33 28.10 21.27
C HIS A 88 -4.21 28.12 22.30
N GLN A 89 -3.29 27.15 22.21
CA GLN A 89 -2.22 26.98 23.17
C GLN A 89 -0.88 26.75 22.48
N GLU A 90 0.12 27.50 22.93
CA GLU A 90 1.53 27.26 22.67
C GLU A 90 2.14 26.49 23.84
N ILE A 91 2.64 25.29 23.59
CA ILE A 91 3.39 24.48 24.56
C ILE A 91 4.86 24.57 24.21
N VAL A 92 5.65 25.12 25.13
CA VAL A 92 7.10 25.25 25.03
C VAL A 92 7.77 24.23 25.93
N PHE A 93 8.51 23.30 25.34
CA PHE A 93 9.36 22.36 26.04
C PHE A 93 10.75 22.99 26.18
N GLU A 94 11.22 23.19 27.41
CA GLU A 94 12.57 23.70 27.65
C GLU A 94 13.64 22.75 27.05
N GLN A 95 14.82 23.31 26.76
CA GLN A 95 15.92 22.52 26.21
C GLN A 95 16.29 21.36 27.15
N GLY A 96 16.44 20.15 26.59
CA GLY A 96 16.76 18.94 27.35
C GLY A 96 15.55 18.29 28.03
N VAL A 97 14.35 18.86 27.90
CA VAL A 97 13.12 18.18 28.37
C VAL A 97 12.92 16.88 27.62
N VAL A 98 12.53 15.85 28.37
CA VAL A 98 12.06 14.58 27.84
C VAL A 98 10.65 14.35 28.36
N VAL A 99 9.69 14.18 27.47
CA VAL A 99 8.41 13.53 27.80
C VAL A 99 8.48 12.10 27.31
N GLN A 100 8.24 11.14 28.20
CA GLN A 100 8.44 9.73 27.92
C GLN A 100 7.16 8.95 28.23
N ALA A 101 6.78 8.06 27.31
CA ALA A 101 5.69 7.10 27.54
C ALA A 101 5.90 6.29 28.83
N LYS A 102 4.86 6.22 29.67
CA LYS A 102 4.81 5.34 30.84
C LYS A 102 4.90 3.88 30.41
N ARG A 103 5.84 3.13 31.00
CA ARG A 103 5.99 1.69 30.72
C ARG A 103 4.73 0.92 31.14
N GLY A 104 4.35 -0.07 30.33
CA GLY A 104 3.13 -0.85 30.53
C GLY A 104 1.83 -0.16 30.11
N ALA A 105 1.84 1.14 29.78
CA ALA A 105 0.70 1.87 29.24
C ALA A 105 0.57 1.68 27.71
N PHE A 106 -0.31 2.42 27.03
CA PHE A 106 -0.50 2.36 25.56
C PHE A 106 -0.94 0.99 25.02
N LYS A 107 -1.76 0.23 25.77
CA LYS A 107 -2.23 -1.09 25.35
C LYS A 107 -3.17 -1.04 24.13
N GLY A 108 -3.93 0.05 23.97
CA GLY A 108 -4.79 0.25 22.82
C GLY A 108 -4.00 0.34 21.52
N PRO A 109 -4.50 -0.22 20.40
CA PRO A 109 -3.77 -0.22 19.13
C PRO A 109 -3.60 1.16 18.50
N GLY A 110 -4.39 2.16 18.92
CA GLY A 110 -4.31 3.56 18.47
C GLY A 110 -3.95 4.54 19.58
N ASP A 111 -3.43 4.06 20.71
CA ASP A 111 -3.01 4.92 21.82
C ASP A 111 -1.77 5.74 21.42
N CYS A 112 -1.86 7.07 21.48
CA CYS A 112 -0.78 7.98 21.08
C CYS A 112 -0.27 8.78 22.28
N LEU A 113 1.02 9.18 22.27
CA LEU A 113 1.58 9.98 23.37
C LEU A 113 0.89 11.34 23.49
N PHE A 114 0.74 12.06 22.38
CA PHE A 114 -0.08 13.27 22.28
C PHE A 114 -1.10 13.14 21.16
N SER A 115 -2.34 13.55 21.43
CA SER A 115 -3.41 13.53 20.44
C SER A 115 -4.23 14.82 20.44
N ALA A 116 -4.71 15.19 19.25
CA ALA A 116 -5.67 16.26 19.03
C ALA A 116 -6.63 15.85 17.90
N SER A 117 -7.92 16.10 18.10
CA SER A 117 -8.94 15.89 17.05
C SER A 117 -9.86 17.09 17.01
N LEU A 118 -10.08 17.65 15.83
CA LEU A 118 -10.94 18.83 15.61
C LEU A 118 -10.52 20.02 16.49
N LYS A 119 -9.21 20.23 16.65
CA LYS A 119 -8.63 21.33 17.43
C LYS A 119 -8.01 22.38 16.52
N THR A 120 -7.93 23.61 17.02
CA THR A 120 -7.36 24.74 16.28
C THR A 120 -6.24 25.44 17.05
N ASN A 121 -5.27 26.00 16.34
CA ASN A 121 -4.21 26.86 16.89
C ASN A 121 -3.41 26.17 18.00
N ILE A 122 -2.69 25.11 17.63
CA ILE A 122 -1.80 24.35 18.52
C ILE A 122 -0.36 24.63 18.10
N ALA A 123 0.50 25.02 19.04
CA ALA A 123 1.94 25.07 18.81
C ALA A 123 2.68 24.19 19.82
N LEU A 124 3.56 23.31 19.35
CA LEU A 124 4.46 22.49 20.14
C LEU A 124 5.90 22.88 19.77
N ILE A 125 6.63 23.53 20.67
CA ILE A 125 7.94 24.11 20.40
C ILE A 125 8.95 23.56 21.39
N GLY A 126 10.01 22.90 20.93
CA GLY A 126 10.99 22.31 21.84
C GLY A 126 12.33 22.03 21.20
N HIS A 127 13.11 23.07 20.90
CA HIS A 127 14.46 22.95 20.34
C HIS A 127 15.38 22.19 21.31
N GLY A 128 15.70 20.94 20.97
CA GLY A 128 16.50 20.06 21.83
C GLY A 128 15.69 19.37 22.93
N ALA A 129 14.37 19.34 22.83
CA ALA A 129 13.50 18.49 23.64
C ALA A 129 13.10 17.21 22.88
N ALA A 130 12.74 16.16 23.62
CA ALA A 130 12.35 14.87 23.06
C ALA A 130 11.00 14.40 23.59
N LEU A 131 10.14 13.92 22.69
CA LEU A 131 8.96 13.14 22.99
C LEU A 131 9.23 11.71 22.52
N ARG A 132 9.31 10.75 23.44
CA ARG A 132 9.75 9.38 23.11
C ARG A 132 8.93 8.29 23.78
N MET A 133 8.84 7.14 23.13
CA MET A 133 8.10 5.99 23.63
C MET A 133 9.02 4.76 23.79
N TRP A 134 8.48 3.55 23.73
CA TRP A 134 9.23 2.30 23.89
C TRP A 134 8.95 1.33 22.74
N LYS A 135 9.44 1.63 21.54
CA LYS A 135 9.26 0.79 20.33
C LYS A 135 9.49 -0.69 20.59
N GLN A 136 10.55 -1.03 21.33
CA GLN A 136 10.89 -2.42 21.67
C GLN A 136 9.79 -3.10 22.49
N ASP A 137 9.15 -2.39 23.42
CA ASP A 137 8.02 -2.94 24.19
C ASP A 137 6.84 -3.24 23.24
N TYR A 138 6.54 -2.33 22.30
CA TYR A 138 5.40 -2.48 21.39
C TYR A 138 5.58 -3.56 20.33
N ASP A 139 6.84 -3.92 20.01
CA ASP A 139 7.19 -5.00 19.10
C ASP A 139 7.20 -6.38 19.80
N ASP A 140 7.11 -6.43 21.13
CA ASP A 140 7.04 -7.67 21.89
C ASP A 140 5.59 -8.20 21.96
N PRO A 141 5.25 -9.29 21.23
CA PRO A 141 3.90 -9.85 21.24
C PRO A 141 3.48 -10.45 22.58
N ALA A 142 4.43 -10.75 23.49
CA ALA A 142 4.11 -11.20 24.84
C ALA A 142 3.59 -10.05 25.72
N GLN A 143 3.94 -8.81 25.38
CA GLN A 143 3.56 -7.63 26.14
C GLN A 143 2.44 -6.83 25.48
N TYR A 144 2.40 -6.76 24.14
CA TYR A 144 1.45 -5.92 23.41
C TYR A 144 0.82 -6.65 22.23
N GLN A 145 -0.46 -6.37 22.00
CA GLN A 145 -1.06 -6.68 20.71
C GLN A 145 -0.34 -5.89 19.62
N ARG A 146 -0.01 -6.58 18.52
CA ARG A 146 0.53 -5.95 17.31
C ARG A 146 -0.38 -4.83 16.85
N ALA A 147 0.19 -3.65 16.69
CA ALA A 147 -0.50 -2.47 16.18
C ALA A 147 0.51 -1.58 15.46
N GLU A 148 0.01 -0.73 14.57
CA GLU A 148 0.84 0.18 13.78
C GLU A 148 0.53 1.66 14.05
N TRP A 149 -0.40 1.95 14.98
CA TRP A 149 -0.95 3.30 15.20
C TRP A 149 -0.64 3.89 16.58
N ARG A 150 0.40 3.39 17.27
CA ARG A 150 0.87 3.98 18.54
C ARG A 150 1.83 5.14 18.27
N HIS A 151 1.29 6.27 17.81
CA HIS A 151 2.07 7.41 17.34
C HIS A 151 2.62 8.27 18.48
N VAL A 152 3.69 9.05 18.22
CA VAL A 152 4.10 10.12 19.15
C VAL A 152 3.08 11.25 19.10
N LEU A 153 2.85 11.84 17.93
CA LEU A 153 1.89 12.92 17.71
C LEU A 153 0.78 12.47 16.75
N SER A 154 -0.48 12.63 17.15
CA SER A 154 -1.64 12.39 16.29
C SER A 154 -2.53 13.62 16.20
N PHE A 155 -2.60 14.24 15.02
CA PHE A 155 -3.50 15.34 14.70
C PHE A 155 -4.54 14.85 13.71
N LYS A 156 -5.82 15.00 14.03
CA LYS A 156 -6.92 14.56 13.15
C LYS A 156 -7.89 15.70 12.88
N SER A 157 -7.99 16.12 11.62
CA SER A 157 -8.84 17.25 11.20
C SER A 157 -8.60 18.52 12.03
N CYS A 158 -7.34 18.84 12.33
CA CYS A 158 -6.94 20.04 13.08
C CYS A 158 -6.58 21.21 12.14
N ALA A 159 -6.72 22.46 12.61
CA ALA A 159 -6.34 23.64 11.83
C ALA A 159 -5.32 24.52 12.57
N GLY A 160 -4.32 25.07 11.90
CA GLY A 160 -3.31 25.92 12.54
C GLY A 160 -2.46 25.13 13.52
N VAL A 161 -1.69 24.16 13.04
CA VAL A 161 -0.79 23.33 13.87
C VAL A 161 0.67 23.69 13.58
N ARG A 162 1.47 23.93 14.61
CA ARG A 162 2.92 24.15 14.52
C ARG A 162 3.66 23.13 15.39
N VAL A 163 4.63 22.42 14.82
CA VAL A 163 5.52 21.51 15.54
C VAL A 163 6.95 21.89 15.21
N GLU A 164 7.72 22.35 16.19
CA GLU A 164 9.03 22.96 15.95
C GLU A 164 10.12 22.43 16.88
N GLY A 165 11.25 22.00 16.31
CA GLY A 165 12.48 21.72 17.06
C GLY A 165 12.54 20.40 17.84
N LEU A 166 11.47 19.61 17.84
CA LEU A 166 11.34 18.40 18.66
C LEU A 166 12.04 17.18 18.04
N THR A 167 12.51 16.30 18.91
CA THR A 167 12.80 14.90 18.55
C THR A 167 11.61 14.02 18.93
N LEU A 168 11.09 13.26 17.96
CA LEU A 168 9.97 12.33 18.11
C LEU A 168 10.50 10.92 17.85
N ALA A 169 10.60 10.11 18.90
CA ALA A 169 11.38 8.87 18.84
C ALA A 169 10.68 7.64 19.40
N ASP A 170 11.11 6.49 18.88
CA ASP A 170 10.82 5.17 19.45
C ASP A 170 9.33 4.88 19.63
N SER A 171 8.47 5.40 18.74
CA SER A 171 7.03 5.10 18.76
C SER A 171 6.72 3.68 18.32
N GLY A 172 5.55 3.18 18.72
CA GLY A 172 4.99 1.92 18.20
C GLY A 172 4.20 2.11 16.90
N GLY A 173 4.27 3.30 16.30
CA GLY A 173 3.63 3.66 15.05
C GLY A 173 4.45 4.71 14.33
N ASP A 174 3.89 5.90 14.18
CA ASP A 174 4.51 7.02 13.45
C ASP A 174 5.01 8.12 14.38
N GLY A 175 6.01 8.87 13.93
CA GLY A 175 6.43 10.10 14.62
C GLY A 175 5.29 11.15 14.62
N ILE A 176 4.76 11.47 13.44
CA ILE A 176 3.62 12.37 13.27
C ILE A 176 2.57 11.75 12.36
N TYR A 177 1.32 11.79 12.80
CA TYR A 177 0.17 11.35 12.00
C TYR A 177 -0.79 12.53 11.76
N LEU A 178 -1.00 12.89 10.50
CA LEU A 178 -1.99 13.89 10.05
C LEU A 178 -3.20 13.19 9.44
N GLY A 179 -4.17 12.86 10.29
CA GLY A 179 -5.35 12.07 9.95
C GLY A 179 -6.65 12.85 9.79
N VAL A 180 -7.74 12.09 9.68
CA VAL A 180 -9.10 12.62 9.52
C VAL A 180 -9.97 12.11 10.67
N ALA A 181 -10.53 13.05 11.45
CA ALA A 181 -11.55 12.75 12.47
C ALA A 181 -12.97 12.94 11.91
N GLN A 182 -13.12 13.82 10.92
CA GLN A 182 -14.39 14.09 10.24
C GLN A 182 -14.20 14.03 8.73
N LYS A 183 -14.99 13.17 8.05
CA LYS A 183 -14.90 12.97 6.60
C LYS A 183 -14.96 14.31 5.84
N GLY A 184 -14.00 14.53 4.94
CA GLY A 184 -13.89 15.74 4.14
C GLY A 184 -13.27 16.94 4.86
N VAL A 185 -12.85 16.79 6.13
CA VAL A 185 -12.15 17.84 6.88
C VAL A 185 -10.68 17.44 7.02
N PRO A 186 -9.77 18.04 6.24
CA PRO A 186 -8.33 17.76 6.32
C PRO A 186 -7.72 18.38 7.58
N CYS A 187 -6.47 18.01 7.90
CA CYS A 187 -5.63 18.93 8.66
C CYS A 187 -5.30 20.15 7.79
N SER A 188 -5.38 21.37 8.31
CA SER A 188 -5.15 22.60 7.52
C SER A 188 -4.19 23.56 8.21
N ASP A 189 -3.40 24.28 7.42
CA ASP A 189 -2.44 25.29 7.88
C ASP A 189 -1.47 24.69 8.92
N VAL A 190 -0.69 23.71 8.47
CA VAL A 190 0.20 22.91 9.32
C VAL A 190 1.66 23.21 8.97
N VAL A 191 2.47 23.49 9.99
CA VAL A 191 3.92 23.69 9.87
C VAL A 191 4.65 22.69 10.76
N ILE A 192 5.52 21.89 10.17
CA ILE A 192 6.42 20.96 10.87
C ILE A 192 7.85 21.38 10.51
N LYS A 193 8.60 21.92 11.48
CA LYS A 193 9.89 22.56 11.21
C LYS A 193 10.99 22.11 12.16
N LYS A 194 12.16 21.75 11.61
CA LYS A 194 13.32 21.32 12.41
C LYS A 194 12.99 20.15 13.36
N VAL A 195 12.13 19.25 12.91
CA VAL A 195 11.72 18.06 13.68
C VAL A 195 12.56 16.86 13.26
N ILE A 196 12.98 16.07 14.24
CA ILE A 196 13.66 14.79 14.01
C ILE A 196 12.68 13.66 14.34
N CYS A 197 12.26 12.88 13.34
CA CYS A 197 11.56 11.62 13.57
C CYS A 197 12.59 10.49 13.52
N GLN A 198 12.78 9.76 14.63
CA GLN A 198 13.85 8.79 14.76
C GLN A 198 13.34 7.43 15.24
N ASN A 199 13.75 6.37 14.56
CA ASN A 199 13.53 4.98 14.99
C ASN A 199 12.05 4.67 15.28
N ASN A 200 11.13 5.21 14.50
CA ASN A 200 9.70 4.88 14.64
C ASN A 200 9.39 3.51 14.03
N TYR A 201 8.28 2.90 14.46
CA TYR A 201 7.95 1.52 14.10
C TYR A 201 7.39 1.39 12.68
N ARG A 202 6.57 2.36 12.25
CA ARG A 202 5.84 2.33 10.97
C ARG A 202 6.29 3.44 10.02
N GLN A 203 6.23 4.71 10.41
CA GLN A 203 6.68 5.86 9.60
C GLN A 203 7.39 6.95 10.40
N GLY A 204 8.18 7.79 9.74
CA GLY A 204 8.53 9.10 10.30
C GLY A 204 7.29 10.00 10.38
N ILE A 205 6.64 10.24 9.24
CA ILE A 205 5.41 11.05 9.13
C ILE A 205 4.41 10.35 8.21
N SER A 206 3.13 10.33 8.59
CA SER A 206 2.02 9.92 7.71
C SER A 206 1.06 11.09 7.48
N VAL A 207 0.75 11.37 6.21
CA VAL A 207 -0.17 12.43 5.78
C VAL A 207 -1.36 11.82 5.05
N ILE A 208 -2.49 11.71 5.75
CA ILE A 208 -3.74 11.18 5.17
C ILE A 208 -4.46 12.26 4.38
N SER A 209 -4.65 13.43 5.01
CA SER A 209 -5.30 14.56 4.37
C SER A 209 -4.80 15.88 4.93
N ALA A 210 -4.32 16.74 4.04
CA ALA A 210 -3.74 18.02 4.39
C ALA A 210 -4.03 19.12 3.36
N ARG A 211 -4.20 20.34 3.87
CA ARG A 211 -4.25 21.57 3.09
C ARG A 211 -3.27 22.59 3.67
N ASN A 212 -2.47 23.25 2.83
CA ASN A 212 -1.47 24.23 3.28
C ASN A 212 -0.53 23.62 4.33
N LEU A 213 0.21 22.59 3.90
CA LEU A 213 1.18 21.89 4.75
C LEU A 213 2.59 22.32 4.36
N LEU A 214 3.39 22.74 5.34
CA LEU A 214 4.82 22.98 5.20
C LEU A 214 5.59 22.03 6.12
N ILE A 215 6.48 21.22 5.55
CA ILE A 215 7.47 20.42 6.26
C ILE A 215 8.85 20.95 5.90
N GLU A 216 9.61 21.47 6.87
CA GLU A 216 10.84 22.21 6.61
C GLU A 216 11.98 21.79 7.54
N ASP A 217 13.20 21.64 7.00
CA ASP A 217 14.42 21.37 7.77
C ASP A 217 14.33 20.12 8.69
N CYS A 218 13.52 19.14 8.31
CA CYS A 218 13.26 17.93 9.12
C CYS A 218 14.20 16.77 8.77
N VAL A 219 14.44 15.88 9.74
CA VAL A 219 15.20 14.63 9.58
C VAL A 219 14.30 13.44 9.91
N LEU A 220 14.15 12.50 8.97
CA LEU A 220 13.30 11.33 9.08
C LEU A 220 14.17 10.07 8.94
N LYS A 221 14.50 9.40 10.05
CA LYS A 221 15.54 8.36 10.02
C LYS A 221 15.27 7.11 10.84
N ASP A 222 15.91 6.04 10.39
CA ASP A 222 15.98 4.74 11.08
C ASP A 222 14.62 4.06 11.32
N THR A 223 13.59 4.42 10.53
CA THR A 223 12.26 3.80 10.64
C THR A 223 12.33 2.32 10.25
N GLY A 224 11.65 1.45 11.01
CA GLY A 224 11.59 0.01 10.75
C GLY A 224 10.82 -0.77 11.81
N GLY A 225 10.11 -1.83 11.43
CA GLY A 225 9.29 -2.65 12.32
C GLY A 225 8.04 -3.19 11.63
N THR A 226 7.16 -2.30 11.17
CA THR A 226 5.98 -2.66 10.36
C THR A 226 5.91 -1.81 9.10
N ALA A 227 5.70 -2.47 7.95
CA ALA A 227 5.56 -1.82 6.65
C ALA A 227 4.51 -0.69 6.69
N PRO A 228 4.74 0.44 6.00
CA PRO A 228 5.75 0.63 4.95
C PRO A 228 7.18 0.92 5.40
N GLU A 229 7.42 1.31 6.66
CA GLU A 229 8.75 1.64 7.20
C GLU A 229 9.47 2.80 6.50
N ALA A 230 8.72 3.74 5.94
CA ALA A 230 9.20 4.89 5.18
C ALA A 230 9.58 6.10 6.06
N GLY A 231 10.34 7.02 5.47
CA GLY A 231 10.59 8.33 6.07
C GLY A 231 9.30 9.14 6.20
N ILE A 232 8.57 9.25 5.09
CA ILE A 232 7.24 9.85 5.04
C ILE A 232 6.35 9.12 4.03
N ASP A 233 5.05 9.03 4.33
CA ASP A 233 4.03 8.54 3.42
C ASP A 233 2.87 9.54 3.28
N PHE A 234 2.60 9.97 2.06
CA PHE A 234 1.36 10.64 1.69
C PHE A 234 0.36 9.58 1.26
N GLU A 235 -0.51 9.17 2.17
CA GLU A 235 -1.37 7.99 2.07
C GLU A 235 -2.84 8.29 2.39
N PRO A 236 -3.59 8.99 1.52
CA PRO A 236 -5.03 9.11 1.66
C PRO A 236 -5.68 7.73 1.76
N ASN A 237 -6.66 7.60 2.65
CA ASN A 237 -7.52 6.43 2.84
C ASN A 237 -8.80 6.47 1.99
N ALA A 238 -9.22 7.66 1.51
CA ALA A 238 -10.47 7.80 0.76
C ALA A 238 -10.44 8.90 -0.31
N ALA A 239 -11.27 8.77 -1.35
CA ALA A 239 -11.36 9.74 -2.45
C ALA A 239 -11.83 11.16 -2.02
N SER A 240 -12.48 11.28 -0.86
CA SER A 240 -12.91 12.57 -0.29
C SER A 240 -11.81 13.32 0.47
N GLU A 241 -10.64 12.69 0.62
CA GLU A 241 -9.48 13.30 1.25
C GLU A 241 -8.65 14.06 0.21
N GLU A 242 -7.80 14.95 0.69
CA GLU A 242 -7.09 15.90 -0.15
C GLU A 242 -5.65 16.12 0.29
N LEU A 243 -4.78 16.41 -0.68
CA LEU A 243 -3.39 16.80 -0.52
C LEU A 243 -3.13 18.06 -1.34
N VAL A 244 -3.52 19.21 -0.81
CA VAL A 244 -3.54 20.48 -1.54
C VAL A 244 -2.55 21.45 -0.92
N ASN A 245 -1.64 21.98 -1.74
CA ASN A 245 -0.62 22.93 -1.31
C ASN A 245 0.24 22.35 -0.16
N CYS A 246 0.85 21.18 -0.40
CA CYS A 246 1.79 20.56 0.53
C CYS A 246 3.22 20.70 -0.01
N VAL A 247 4.08 21.35 0.78
CA VAL A 247 5.48 21.59 0.45
C VAL A 247 6.36 20.95 1.51
N MET A 248 7.35 20.18 1.08
CA MET A 248 8.42 19.67 1.92
C MET A 248 9.74 20.24 1.40
N ARG A 249 10.55 20.87 2.25
CA ARG A 249 11.80 21.48 1.79
C ARG A 249 12.96 21.37 2.76
N ASN A 250 14.17 21.23 2.21
CA ASN A 250 15.43 21.09 2.96
C ASN A 250 15.42 19.91 3.95
N CYS A 251 14.68 18.85 3.63
CA CYS A 251 14.54 17.69 4.51
C CYS A 251 15.50 16.56 4.13
N LEU A 252 15.91 15.78 5.13
CA LEU A 252 16.69 14.56 4.99
C LEU A 252 15.85 13.36 5.41
N SER A 253 15.78 12.36 4.53
CA SER A 253 15.29 11.02 4.88
C SER A 253 16.44 10.02 4.79
N GLU A 254 16.74 9.30 5.86
CA GLU A 254 17.96 8.52 5.98
C GLU A 254 17.73 7.14 6.62
N ASN A 255 18.30 6.09 6.02
CA ASN A 255 18.39 4.73 6.59
C ASN A 255 17.05 4.09 7.00
N ASN A 256 15.93 4.56 6.44
CA ASN A 256 14.62 3.92 6.65
C ASN A 256 14.60 2.54 5.99
N ARG A 257 13.97 1.56 6.63
CA ARG A 257 13.88 0.18 6.11
C ARG A 257 13.05 0.12 4.83
N GLY A 258 11.99 0.93 4.78
CA GLY A 258 11.16 1.20 3.61
C GLY A 258 11.70 2.33 2.73
N ASP A 259 10.79 3.02 2.04
CA ASP A 259 11.13 4.06 1.07
C ASP A 259 11.40 5.41 1.77
N ALA A 260 12.21 6.29 1.19
CA ALA A 260 12.44 7.59 1.80
C ALA A 260 11.19 8.48 1.72
N TYR A 261 10.65 8.63 0.50
CA TYR A 261 9.47 9.42 0.20
C TYR A 261 8.42 8.55 -0.52
N THR A 262 7.34 8.22 0.18
CA THR A 262 6.23 7.42 -0.36
C THR A 262 5.03 8.31 -0.64
N PHE A 263 4.38 8.07 -1.78
CA PHE A 263 3.14 8.70 -2.19
C PHE A 263 2.18 7.61 -2.63
N TYR A 264 1.45 7.03 -1.67
CA TYR A 264 0.45 6.01 -1.95
C TYR A 264 -0.93 6.65 -2.15
N LEU A 265 -1.17 7.18 -3.35
CA LEU A 265 -2.35 7.98 -3.69
C LEU A 265 -3.50 7.17 -4.31
N ARG A 266 -3.43 5.84 -4.27
CA ARG A 266 -4.42 4.94 -4.91
C ARG A 266 -5.87 5.23 -4.53
N PRO A 267 -6.18 5.59 -3.26
CA PRO A 267 -7.55 5.89 -2.87
C PRO A 267 -8.12 7.20 -3.46
N LEU A 268 -7.27 8.08 -3.98
CA LEU A 268 -7.70 9.27 -4.72
C LEU A 268 -8.04 8.93 -6.18
N ARG A 269 -8.98 9.68 -6.75
CA ARG A 269 -9.61 9.42 -8.05
C ARG A 269 -9.64 10.67 -8.91
N ALA A 270 -10.09 10.55 -10.16
CA ALA A 270 -10.14 11.70 -11.07
C ALA A 270 -11.06 12.83 -10.60
N ASP A 271 -12.08 12.52 -9.78
CA ASP A 271 -13.00 13.47 -9.15
C ASP A 271 -12.55 13.95 -7.75
N SER A 272 -11.47 13.39 -7.20
CA SER A 272 -10.82 13.93 -6.01
C SER A 272 -10.25 15.33 -6.30
N ARG A 273 -10.06 16.12 -5.25
CA ARG A 273 -9.35 17.40 -5.38
C ARG A 273 -7.96 17.16 -5.98
N PRO A 274 -7.56 17.92 -7.02
CA PRO A 274 -6.25 17.74 -7.62
C PRO A 274 -5.13 17.89 -6.60
N VAL A 275 -4.19 16.96 -6.61
CA VAL A 275 -3.04 17.01 -5.69
C VAL A 275 -2.11 18.16 -6.07
N SER A 276 -1.50 18.78 -5.07
CA SER A 276 -0.46 19.79 -5.25
C SER A 276 0.64 19.55 -4.21
N LEU A 277 1.61 18.75 -4.62
CA LEU A 277 2.70 18.26 -3.78
C LEU A 277 4.05 18.71 -4.36
N ARG A 278 4.94 19.19 -3.49
CA ARG A 278 6.26 19.67 -3.92
C ARG A 278 7.35 19.36 -2.89
N LEU A 279 8.43 18.73 -3.34
CA LEU A 279 9.65 18.50 -2.58
C LEU A 279 10.77 19.39 -3.14
N GLU A 280 11.40 20.19 -2.30
CA GLU A 280 12.47 21.13 -2.69
C GLU A 280 13.74 20.90 -1.88
N ASN A 281 14.90 20.76 -2.53
CA ASN A 281 16.20 20.58 -1.87
C ASN A 281 16.21 19.41 -0.85
N CYS A 282 15.37 18.41 -1.06
CA CYS A 282 15.29 17.23 -0.20
C CYS A 282 16.35 16.19 -0.56
N ARG A 283 16.82 15.45 0.45
CA ARG A 283 17.85 14.41 0.29
C ARG A 283 17.34 13.06 0.80
N ALA A 284 17.58 11.98 0.08
CA ALA A 284 17.36 10.61 0.55
C ALA A 284 18.70 9.86 0.60
N ILE A 285 18.97 9.14 1.69
CA ILE A 285 20.19 8.33 1.85
C ILE A 285 19.82 6.94 2.34
N GLY A 286 20.28 5.90 1.63
CA GLY A 286 20.32 4.54 2.18
C GLY A 286 18.96 3.93 2.54
N SER A 287 17.85 4.43 1.98
CA SER A 287 16.53 3.82 2.15
C SER A 287 16.31 2.68 1.13
N ARG A 288 15.22 1.91 1.21
CA ARG A 288 14.91 0.87 0.21
C ARG A 288 14.84 1.49 -1.18
N ARG A 289 13.92 2.43 -1.39
CA ARG A 289 13.86 3.32 -2.55
C ARG A 289 13.94 4.76 -2.07
N SER A 290 14.26 5.68 -2.98
CA SER A 290 14.23 7.11 -2.66
C SER A 290 12.83 7.69 -2.84
N VAL A 291 12.16 7.34 -3.94
CA VAL A 291 10.81 7.78 -4.26
C VAL A 291 9.98 6.59 -4.71
N ALA A 292 8.80 6.43 -4.11
CA ALA A 292 7.75 5.55 -4.61
C ALA A 292 6.46 6.37 -4.81
N PHE A 293 6.03 6.53 -6.06
CA PHE A 293 4.82 7.26 -6.41
C PHE A 293 3.80 6.30 -7.03
N VAL A 294 2.68 6.09 -6.35
CA VAL A 294 1.65 5.12 -6.74
C VAL A 294 0.29 5.80 -6.80
N THR A 295 -0.42 5.67 -7.93
CA THR A 295 -1.81 6.14 -8.05
C THR A 295 -2.75 5.00 -8.46
N GLY A 296 -3.98 5.31 -8.86
CA GLY A 296 -4.93 4.34 -9.42
C GLY A 296 -5.01 4.41 -10.95
N ASN A 297 -5.04 3.24 -11.61
CA ASN A 297 -5.23 3.11 -13.06
C ASN A 297 -6.28 2.06 -13.46
N ASP A 298 -7.45 2.02 -12.81
CA ASP A 298 -8.56 1.13 -13.22
C ASP A 298 -9.61 1.91 -14.01
N THR A 299 -10.42 1.15 -14.76
CA THR A 299 -11.54 1.62 -15.57
C THR A 299 -12.63 2.34 -14.79
N GLU A 300 -12.71 2.15 -13.47
CA GLU A 300 -13.82 2.66 -12.66
C GLU A 300 -13.51 4.00 -11.99
N THR A 301 -12.24 4.34 -11.77
CA THR A 301 -11.91 5.50 -10.92
C THR A 301 -11.07 6.58 -11.59
N ALA A 302 -10.28 6.24 -12.62
CA ALA A 302 -9.26 7.09 -13.24
C ALA A 302 -8.31 7.76 -12.22
N GLY A 303 -7.04 7.91 -12.59
CA GLY A 303 -6.03 8.44 -11.65
C GLY A 303 -6.34 9.87 -11.21
N VAL A 304 -6.03 10.18 -9.95
CA VAL A 304 -6.10 11.56 -9.43
C VAL A 304 -5.33 12.53 -10.32
N LYS A 305 -5.87 13.74 -10.48
CA LYS A 305 -5.26 14.83 -11.26
C LYS A 305 -4.38 15.69 -10.36
N GLY A 306 -3.62 16.62 -10.95
CA GLY A 306 -2.78 17.56 -10.21
C GLY A 306 -1.30 17.45 -10.55
N VAL A 307 -0.45 17.82 -9.60
CA VAL A 307 1.00 17.90 -9.79
C VAL A 307 1.77 17.34 -8.59
N MET A 308 2.86 16.66 -8.91
CA MET A 308 3.91 16.24 -7.99
C MET A 308 5.25 16.73 -8.52
N GLU A 309 5.94 17.57 -7.77
CA GLU A 309 7.20 18.17 -8.18
C GLU A 309 8.34 17.80 -7.22
N PHE A 310 9.47 17.37 -7.78
CA PHE A 310 10.74 17.22 -7.07
C PHE A 310 11.71 18.22 -7.68
N VAL A 311 12.25 19.14 -6.89
CA VAL A 311 13.12 20.21 -7.36
C VAL A 311 14.40 20.23 -6.55
N ASN A 312 15.55 20.15 -7.23
CA ASN A 312 16.88 20.13 -6.62
C ASN A 312 17.05 19.01 -5.57
N CYS A 313 16.32 17.90 -5.72
CA CYS A 313 16.44 16.76 -4.80
C CYS A 313 17.61 15.84 -5.13
N ARG A 314 18.18 15.20 -4.10
CA ARG A 314 19.29 14.26 -4.24
C ARG A 314 18.96 12.90 -3.61
N PHE A 315 19.16 11.82 -4.35
CA PHE A 315 18.75 10.46 -4.01
C PHE A 315 19.97 9.54 -4.03
N GLU A 316 20.42 9.06 -2.87
CA GLU A 316 21.71 8.39 -2.71
C GLU A 316 21.61 6.99 -2.12
N GLY A 317 22.26 6.03 -2.79
CA GLY A 317 22.50 4.71 -2.23
C GLY A 317 21.23 3.94 -1.88
N SER A 318 20.15 4.13 -2.65
CA SER A 318 18.95 3.33 -2.48
C SER A 318 19.27 1.84 -2.64
N ARG A 319 18.71 0.98 -1.79
CA ARG A 319 18.98 -0.47 -1.86
C ARG A 319 18.33 -1.13 -3.08
N ASP A 320 17.22 -0.58 -3.54
CA ASP A 320 16.43 -0.93 -4.74
C ASP A 320 16.50 0.28 -5.73
N ALA A 321 15.68 0.28 -6.78
CA ALA A 321 15.53 1.42 -7.69
C ALA A 321 15.33 2.73 -6.92
N ALA A 322 15.96 3.82 -7.37
CA ALA A 322 15.83 5.10 -6.69
C ALA A 322 14.43 5.67 -6.86
N ILE A 323 13.88 5.61 -8.08
CA ILE A 323 12.58 6.16 -8.43
C ILE A 323 11.69 5.05 -8.96
N VAL A 324 10.55 4.83 -8.31
CA VAL A 324 9.50 3.93 -8.78
C VAL A 324 8.21 4.73 -8.98
N ILE A 325 7.64 4.67 -10.18
CA ILE A 325 6.34 5.26 -10.51
C ILE A 325 5.43 4.13 -10.98
N ALA A 326 4.40 3.83 -10.19
CA ALA A 326 3.52 2.69 -10.44
C ALA A 326 2.06 3.11 -10.58
N ASP A 327 1.31 2.42 -11.44
CA ASP A 327 -0.14 2.62 -11.59
C ASP A 327 -0.54 4.08 -11.81
N LYS A 328 0.27 4.81 -12.58
CA LYS A 328 0.10 6.22 -12.90
C LYS A 328 -0.35 6.46 -14.35
N PRO A 329 -1.66 6.70 -14.58
CA PRO A 329 -2.17 7.06 -15.89
C PRO A 329 -1.42 8.26 -16.47
N ALA A 330 -1.23 8.25 -17.78
CA ALA A 330 -0.52 9.29 -18.51
C ALA A 330 -1.25 10.64 -18.47
N ASP A 331 -2.57 10.61 -18.36
CA ASP A 331 -3.45 11.76 -18.22
C ASP A 331 -3.75 12.10 -16.74
N GLY A 332 -3.22 11.33 -15.78
CA GLY A 332 -3.36 11.56 -14.34
C GLY A 332 -2.52 12.72 -13.83
N ALA A 333 -2.17 12.69 -12.54
CA ALA A 333 -1.27 13.66 -11.93
C ALA A 333 0.07 13.72 -12.70
N ARG A 334 0.51 14.94 -13.00
CA ARG A 334 1.80 15.19 -13.65
C ARG A 334 2.91 15.05 -12.62
N VAL A 335 3.94 14.27 -12.93
CA VAL A 335 5.12 14.11 -12.07
C VAL A 335 6.30 14.77 -12.76
N ARG A 336 6.98 15.69 -12.08
CA ARG A 336 8.14 16.41 -12.61
C ARG A 336 9.33 16.27 -11.68
N PHE A 337 10.47 15.93 -12.24
CA PHE A 337 11.77 15.99 -11.57
C PHE A 337 12.58 17.10 -12.23
N GLU A 338 13.02 18.08 -11.45
CA GLU A 338 13.73 19.25 -11.94
C GLU A 338 15.06 19.40 -11.22
N ASN A 339 16.16 19.32 -11.98
CA ASN A 339 17.53 19.43 -11.47
C ASN A 339 17.81 18.46 -10.32
N CYS A 340 17.24 17.25 -10.39
CA CYS A 340 17.45 16.20 -9.40
C CYS A 340 18.70 15.36 -9.71
N GLU A 341 19.23 14.69 -8.70
CA GLU A 341 20.35 13.75 -8.82
C GLU A 341 20.02 12.40 -8.18
N VAL A 342 20.34 11.32 -8.88
CA VAL A 342 20.37 9.94 -8.39
C VAL A 342 21.81 9.47 -8.37
N VAL A 343 22.27 8.91 -7.25
CA VAL A 343 23.66 8.48 -7.06
C VAL A 343 23.71 7.06 -6.50
N ASN A 344 24.43 6.19 -7.19
CA ASN A 344 24.65 4.79 -6.83
C ASN A 344 23.38 4.03 -6.44
N PRO A 345 22.29 4.10 -7.25
CA PRO A 345 21.06 3.37 -6.97
C PRO A 345 21.31 1.86 -7.10
N ALA A 346 20.73 1.04 -6.23
CA ALA A 346 20.76 -0.42 -6.34
C ALA A 346 22.17 -0.99 -6.65
N ALA A 347 23.21 -0.48 -5.96
CA ALA A 347 24.62 -0.69 -6.32
C ALA A 347 25.07 -2.17 -6.38
N GLY A 348 24.36 -3.06 -5.68
CA GLY A 348 24.61 -4.51 -5.70
C GLY A 348 23.67 -5.32 -6.60
N GLN A 349 22.82 -4.67 -7.40
CA GLN A 349 21.74 -5.34 -8.14
C GLN A 349 21.74 -4.96 -9.63
N PRO A 350 22.63 -5.53 -10.46
CA PRO A 350 22.79 -5.16 -11.87
C PRO A 350 21.52 -5.26 -12.73
N ALA A 351 20.56 -6.11 -12.35
CA ALA A 351 19.29 -6.30 -13.05
C ALA A 351 18.25 -5.21 -12.77
N ILE A 352 18.41 -4.43 -11.69
CA ILE A 352 17.48 -3.37 -11.30
C ILE A 352 17.93 -2.07 -11.95
N THR A 353 17.04 -1.38 -12.65
CA THR A 353 17.34 -0.06 -13.24
C THR A 353 17.15 1.05 -12.20
N PRO A 354 17.88 2.18 -12.31
CA PRO A 354 17.70 3.36 -11.46
C PRO A 354 16.25 3.85 -11.35
N ILE A 355 15.52 3.82 -12.46
CA ILE A 355 14.13 4.23 -12.57
C ILE A 355 13.29 3.04 -13.02
N ILE A 356 12.16 2.79 -12.36
CA ILE A 356 11.17 1.78 -12.77
C ILE A 356 9.82 2.46 -12.95
N LEU A 357 9.24 2.29 -14.14
CA LEU A 357 7.82 2.49 -14.36
C LEU A 357 7.12 1.14 -14.24
N ALA A 358 5.93 1.09 -13.63
CA ALA A 358 5.21 -0.17 -13.46
C ALA A 358 3.70 0.00 -13.66
N SER A 359 3.09 -1.01 -14.29
CA SER A 359 1.64 -1.20 -14.34
C SER A 359 1.26 -2.45 -13.56
N ARG A 360 0.13 -2.43 -12.87
CA ARG A 360 -0.50 -3.62 -12.27
C ARG A 360 -1.14 -4.53 -13.31
N ALA A 361 -1.42 -5.78 -12.97
CA ALA A 361 -1.99 -6.77 -13.91
C ALA A 361 -3.30 -6.36 -14.62
N ASN A 362 -4.07 -5.41 -14.08
CA ASN A 362 -5.37 -4.98 -14.60
C ASN A 362 -5.46 -3.47 -14.87
N GLY A 363 -4.32 -2.81 -15.13
CA GLY A 363 -4.31 -1.40 -15.53
C GLY A 363 -5.03 -1.18 -16.86
N ALA A 364 -5.82 -0.10 -16.94
CA ALA A 364 -6.72 0.15 -18.06
C ALA A 364 -6.23 1.24 -19.03
N GLY A 365 -5.64 2.32 -18.50
CA GLY A 365 -5.14 3.44 -19.28
C GLY A 365 -3.62 3.39 -19.48
N ASP A 366 -3.14 4.03 -20.54
CA ASP A 366 -1.70 4.22 -20.80
C ASP A 366 -1.02 4.86 -19.58
N GLN A 367 0.20 4.43 -19.30
CA GLN A 367 1.02 4.90 -18.19
C GLN A 367 1.92 6.02 -18.70
N GLY A 368 2.24 7.02 -17.88
CA GLY A 368 2.93 8.16 -18.48
C GLY A 368 2.95 9.41 -17.67
N GLY A 369 2.99 10.59 -18.31
CA GLY A 369 2.81 11.89 -17.66
C GLY A 369 3.92 12.21 -16.64
N VAL A 370 5.15 11.86 -17.00
CA VAL A 370 6.36 12.08 -16.21
C VAL A 370 7.34 12.90 -17.02
N HIS A 371 7.84 13.98 -16.42
CA HIS A 371 8.80 14.87 -17.05
C HIS A 371 10.09 14.94 -16.23
N PHE A 372 11.22 14.71 -16.90
CA PHE A 372 12.55 14.82 -16.31
C PHE A 372 13.27 16.05 -16.88
N GLU A 373 13.20 17.16 -16.15
CA GLU A 373 13.97 18.36 -16.46
C GLU A 373 15.36 18.22 -15.83
N ARG A 374 16.30 17.63 -16.58
CA ARG A 374 17.69 17.41 -16.14
C ARG A 374 17.82 16.53 -14.89
N LEU A 375 17.41 15.28 -14.99
CA LEU A 375 17.73 14.29 -13.96
C LEU A 375 19.13 13.71 -14.20
N ARG A 376 20.07 13.99 -13.31
CA ARG A 376 21.42 13.42 -13.33
C ARG A 376 21.42 12.06 -12.63
N ILE A 377 22.02 11.05 -13.24
CA ILE A 377 22.10 9.68 -12.73
C ILE A 377 23.55 9.24 -12.75
N THR A 378 24.19 9.21 -11.59
CA THR A 378 25.53 8.64 -11.41
C THR A 378 25.39 7.17 -11.04
N ASP A 379 25.67 6.29 -11.99
CA ASP A 379 25.52 4.84 -11.86
C ASP A 379 26.77 4.13 -12.43
N PRO A 380 27.58 3.45 -11.60
CA PRO A 380 28.77 2.77 -12.06
C PRO A 380 28.47 1.48 -12.83
N LEU A 381 27.22 1.01 -12.85
CA LEU A 381 26.85 -0.25 -13.52
C LEU A 381 26.47 -0.01 -14.99
N PRO A 382 27.00 -0.80 -15.95
CA PRO A 382 26.68 -0.65 -17.37
C PRO A 382 25.29 -1.26 -17.69
N ARG A 383 24.22 -0.53 -17.36
CA ARG A 383 22.82 -0.95 -17.51
C ARG A 383 21.93 0.19 -18.03
N ARG A 384 20.68 -0.15 -18.40
CA ARG A 384 19.67 0.86 -18.77
C ARG A 384 19.30 1.70 -17.55
N LEU A 385 19.03 2.99 -17.77
CA LEU A 385 18.65 3.93 -16.70
C LEU A 385 17.20 3.76 -16.25
N MET A 386 16.36 3.23 -17.15
CA MET A 386 14.93 3.11 -16.94
C MET A 386 14.42 1.78 -17.49
N SER A 387 13.48 1.16 -16.78
CA SER A 387 12.73 -0.01 -17.25
C SER A 387 11.23 0.17 -17.05
N TYR A 388 10.45 -0.62 -17.78
CA TYR A 388 9.00 -0.68 -17.65
C TYR A 388 8.57 -2.10 -17.32
N GLN A 389 7.83 -2.24 -16.22
CA GLN A 389 7.21 -3.48 -15.79
C GLN A 389 5.73 -3.45 -16.18
N ASP A 390 5.41 -3.89 -17.39
CA ASP A 390 4.04 -3.93 -17.89
C ASP A 390 3.32 -5.20 -17.42
N LEU A 391 2.88 -5.25 -16.15
CA LEU A 391 2.09 -6.39 -15.68
C LEU A 391 0.68 -6.34 -16.28
N SER A 392 0.16 -5.14 -16.58
CA SER A 392 -1.13 -4.99 -17.27
C SER A 392 -1.12 -5.74 -18.58
N GLY A 393 -0.02 -5.66 -19.32
CA GLY A 393 0.11 -6.18 -20.65
C GLY A 393 -0.73 -5.42 -21.65
N GLY A 394 -0.08 -4.54 -22.42
CA GLY A 394 -0.68 -3.78 -23.52
C GLY A 394 -0.97 -2.32 -23.18
N VAL A 395 -0.41 -1.85 -22.06
CA VAL A 395 -0.54 -0.47 -21.59
C VAL A 395 0.70 0.30 -22.04
N ALA A 396 0.53 1.27 -22.93
CA ALA A 396 1.66 1.99 -23.49
C ALA A 396 2.27 2.95 -22.47
N LEU A 397 3.56 3.25 -22.67
CA LEU A 397 4.19 4.40 -22.04
C LEU A 397 4.02 5.62 -22.95
N THR A 398 3.33 6.64 -22.46
CA THR A 398 3.10 7.90 -23.20
C THR A 398 3.47 9.10 -22.32
N ASN A 399 3.63 10.28 -22.90
CA ASN A 399 3.93 11.52 -22.13
C ASN A 399 5.10 11.38 -21.14
N LEU A 400 6.10 10.58 -21.50
CA LEU A 400 7.37 10.44 -20.81
C LEU A 400 8.38 11.31 -21.56
N THR A 401 8.81 12.41 -20.95
CA THR A 401 9.52 13.49 -21.67
C THR A 401 10.68 14.05 -20.86
N GLY A 402 11.55 14.81 -21.52
CA GLY A 402 12.67 15.52 -20.90
C GLY A 402 14.01 14.85 -21.18
N THR A 403 14.98 15.09 -20.29
CA THR A 403 16.39 14.75 -20.48
C THR A 403 16.98 14.10 -19.24
N LEU A 404 17.64 12.95 -19.44
CA LEU A 404 18.45 12.28 -18.42
C LEU A 404 19.94 12.51 -18.73
N LEU A 405 20.73 12.77 -17.69
CA LEU A 405 22.19 12.88 -17.78
C LEU A 405 22.81 11.69 -17.05
N ALA A 406 23.31 10.71 -17.79
CA ALA A 406 23.96 9.53 -17.23
C ALA A 406 25.44 9.79 -17.00
N ILE A 407 25.95 9.44 -15.82
CA ILE A 407 27.38 9.49 -15.50
C ILE A 407 27.84 8.09 -15.14
N GLY A 408 28.61 7.48 -16.05
CA GLY A 408 29.25 6.18 -15.90
C GLY A 408 30.70 6.26 -16.35
N ASP A 409 31.62 5.59 -15.64
CA ASP A 409 33.06 5.60 -15.92
C ASP A 409 33.67 7.03 -16.08
N GLY A 410 33.13 8.01 -15.33
CA GLY A 410 33.55 9.40 -15.38
C GLY A 410 33.14 10.18 -16.65
N ARG A 411 32.29 9.59 -17.52
CA ARG A 411 31.76 10.23 -18.72
C ARG A 411 30.29 10.59 -18.53
N GLU A 412 29.93 11.79 -18.96
CA GLU A 412 28.54 12.24 -18.99
C GLU A 412 27.92 11.97 -20.38
N THR A 413 26.76 11.32 -20.41
CA THR A 413 25.96 11.06 -21.62
C THR A 413 24.57 11.66 -21.46
N ILE A 414 24.11 12.38 -22.48
CA ILE A 414 22.79 13.01 -22.49
C ILE A 414 21.81 12.11 -23.25
N HIS A 415 20.68 11.81 -22.63
CA HIS A 415 19.57 11.07 -23.22
C HIS A 415 18.32 11.95 -23.26
N VAL A 416 17.96 12.42 -24.45
CA VAL A 416 16.66 13.07 -24.70
C VAL A 416 15.61 11.98 -24.86
N LEU A 417 14.56 12.02 -24.03
CA LEU A 417 13.50 11.02 -24.03
C LEU A 417 12.56 11.26 -25.21
N THR A 418 12.84 10.59 -26.33
CA THR A 418 11.94 10.50 -27.50
C THR A 418 11.16 9.19 -27.48
N PRO A 419 10.01 9.10 -28.18
CA PRO A 419 9.28 7.85 -28.32
C PRO A 419 10.15 6.69 -28.85
N GLU A 420 11.08 6.98 -29.75
CA GLU A 420 12.00 5.98 -30.33
C GLU A 420 12.98 5.45 -29.27
N LEU A 421 13.58 6.33 -28.47
CA LEU A 421 14.47 5.93 -27.39
C LEU A 421 13.72 5.12 -26.31
N ILE A 422 12.51 5.57 -25.96
CA ILE A 422 11.63 4.87 -25.01
C ILE A 422 11.31 3.47 -25.54
N ALA A 423 10.93 3.33 -26.81
CA ALA A 423 10.68 2.03 -27.42
C ALA A 423 11.93 1.14 -27.48
N GLN A 424 13.12 1.72 -27.66
CA GLN A 424 14.40 1.00 -27.63
C GLN A 424 14.74 0.48 -26.21
N TRP A 425 14.55 1.30 -25.19
CA TRP A 425 14.87 0.96 -23.80
C TRP A 425 13.81 0.10 -23.13
N MET A 426 12.56 0.34 -23.46
CA MET A 426 11.38 -0.24 -22.82
C MET A 426 10.38 -0.62 -23.91
N PRO A 427 10.69 -1.63 -24.74
CA PRO A 427 9.72 -2.12 -25.70
C PRO A 427 8.50 -2.64 -24.91
N PHE A 428 7.39 -1.93 -24.98
CA PHE A 428 6.15 -2.41 -24.40
C PHE A 428 5.54 -3.43 -25.35
N ARG A 429 4.89 -4.45 -24.79
CA ARG A 429 4.26 -5.48 -25.61
C ARG A 429 2.94 -4.94 -26.13
N VAL A 430 2.81 -4.80 -27.44
CA VAL A 430 1.53 -4.49 -28.07
C VAL A 430 0.73 -5.79 -28.11
N PHE A 431 -0.36 -5.83 -27.36
CA PHE A 431 -1.33 -6.93 -27.43
C PHE A 431 -2.55 -6.50 -28.24
N LYS A 432 -3.13 -7.45 -28.96
CA LYS A 432 -4.37 -7.24 -29.70
C LYS A 432 -5.50 -6.95 -28.71
N ARG A 433 -6.25 -5.87 -28.96
CA ARG A 433 -7.39 -5.51 -28.11
C ARG A 433 -8.64 -6.25 -28.55
N PHE A 434 -9.34 -6.84 -27.59
CA PHE A 434 -10.66 -7.43 -27.79
C PHE A 434 -11.69 -6.57 -27.08
N SER A 435 -12.87 -6.42 -27.69
CA SER A 435 -14.00 -5.81 -26.99
C SER A 435 -14.36 -6.67 -25.77
N ARG A 436 -14.75 -6.01 -24.67
CA ARG A 436 -15.24 -6.72 -23.48
C ARG A 436 -16.43 -7.57 -23.88
N PHE A 437 -16.41 -8.85 -23.48
CA PHE A 437 -17.54 -9.72 -23.70
C PHE A 437 -18.68 -9.29 -22.77
N ASP A 438 -19.83 -8.92 -23.34
CA ASP A 438 -21.03 -8.58 -22.59
C ASP A 438 -21.63 -9.85 -21.97
N PHE A 439 -21.18 -10.16 -20.76
CA PHE A 439 -21.59 -11.34 -20.02
C PHE A 439 -22.56 -10.98 -18.90
N ALA A 440 -23.76 -11.54 -18.95
CA ALA A 440 -24.72 -11.49 -17.86
C ALA A 440 -24.68 -12.83 -17.09
N PRO A 441 -24.19 -12.86 -15.83
CA PRO A 441 -24.16 -14.10 -15.04
C PRO A 441 -25.53 -14.77 -14.90
N ALA A 442 -26.61 -13.99 -14.86
CA ALA A 442 -27.98 -14.52 -14.82
C ALA A 442 -28.39 -15.30 -16.08
N LYS A 443 -27.68 -15.12 -17.20
CA LYS A 443 -27.97 -15.72 -18.51
C LYS A 443 -26.91 -16.75 -18.90
N CYS A 444 -26.53 -17.62 -17.97
CA CYS A 444 -25.67 -18.76 -18.28
C CYS A 444 -26.34 -20.09 -17.93
N GLU A 445 -25.85 -21.14 -18.58
CA GLU A 445 -26.31 -22.52 -18.45
C GLU A 445 -25.11 -23.48 -18.40
N PRO A 446 -25.27 -24.70 -17.89
CA PRO A 446 -24.21 -25.71 -17.94
C PRO A 446 -23.96 -26.12 -19.39
N ALA A 447 -22.68 -26.19 -19.78
CA ALA A 447 -22.29 -26.77 -21.06
C ALA A 447 -22.56 -28.29 -21.11
N PHE A 448 -22.69 -28.93 -19.94
CA PHE A 448 -23.02 -30.33 -19.76
C PHE A 448 -24.20 -30.48 -18.77
N PRO A 449 -25.46 -30.29 -19.20
CA PRO A 449 -26.63 -30.30 -18.31
C PRO A 449 -26.82 -31.61 -17.53
N GLU A 450 -26.45 -32.73 -18.17
CA GLU A 450 -26.56 -34.07 -17.58
C GLU A 450 -25.39 -34.41 -16.62
N ALA A 451 -24.33 -33.61 -16.62
CA ALA A 451 -23.21 -33.86 -15.74
C ALA A 451 -23.56 -33.50 -14.30
N ARG A 452 -23.38 -34.45 -13.39
CA ARG A 452 -23.45 -34.23 -11.95
C ARG A 452 -22.02 -34.18 -11.42
N PRO A 453 -21.49 -33.02 -11.02
CA PRO A 453 -20.14 -32.92 -10.47
C PRO A 453 -20.01 -33.81 -9.23
N ALA A 454 -18.94 -34.59 -9.17
CA ALA A 454 -18.67 -35.44 -8.01
C ALA A 454 -18.36 -34.56 -6.78
N PRO A 455 -19.08 -34.71 -5.65
CA PRO A 455 -18.88 -33.87 -4.46
C PRO A 455 -17.49 -33.98 -3.83
N ALA A 456 -16.69 -34.98 -4.20
CA ALA A 456 -15.46 -35.37 -3.50
C ALA A 456 -14.16 -34.77 -4.08
N ALA A 457 -14.18 -34.18 -5.28
CA ALA A 457 -12.96 -33.62 -5.87
C ALA A 457 -12.66 -32.23 -5.28
N ARG A 458 -11.52 -32.10 -4.57
CA ARG A 458 -11.03 -30.79 -4.14
C ARG A 458 -10.62 -29.97 -5.34
N ASN A 459 -11.03 -28.70 -5.36
CA ASN A 459 -10.68 -27.77 -6.40
C ASN A 459 -9.26 -27.24 -6.18
N PHE A 460 -8.46 -27.16 -7.23
CA PHE A 460 -7.07 -26.69 -7.16
C PHE A 460 -6.95 -25.17 -7.36
N ALA A 461 -8.01 -24.51 -7.81
CA ALA A 461 -7.96 -23.10 -8.20
C ALA A 461 -8.03 -22.16 -6.98
N ARG A 462 -6.90 -21.56 -6.65
CA ARG A 462 -6.75 -20.64 -5.50
C ARG A 462 -6.80 -19.21 -5.96
N GLN A 463 -7.97 -18.57 -5.86
CA GLN A 463 -8.09 -17.14 -6.16
C GLN A 463 -7.49 -16.31 -5.02
N ARG A 464 -6.65 -15.33 -5.34
CA ARG A 464 -6.04 -14.37 -4.42
C ARG A 464 -6.83 -13.06 -4.48
N GLY A 465 -7.08 -12.44 -3.33
CA GLY A 465 -7.98 -11.30 -3.28
C GLY A 465 -9.45 -11.70 -3.32
N LEU A 466 -10.30 -10.80 -3.82
CA LEU A 466 -11.72 -11.06 -4.03
C LEU A 466 -11.91 -12.32 -4.89
N SER A 467 -12.66 -13.30 -4.37
CA SER A 467 -12.88 -14.60 -4.99
C SER A 467 -14.35 -14.73 -5.37
N GLU A 468 -14.63 -14.74 -6.67
CA GLU A 468 -15.98 -14.88 -7.21
C GLU A 468 -16.15 -16.21 -7.97
N TRP A 469 -17.29 -16.86 -7.73
CA TRP A 469 -17.63 -18.15 -8.33
C TRP A 469 -19.09 -18.16 -8.76
N LEU A 470 -19.41 -18.85 -9.86
CA LEU A 470 -20.78 -19.11 -10.29
C LEU A 470 -21.10 -20.58 -10.11
N LEU A 471 -22.16 -20.86 -9.34
CA LEU A 471 -22.74 -22.20 -9.18
C LEU A 471 -24.10 -22.23 -9.86
N TRP A 472 -24.29 -23.13 -10.81
CA TRP A 472 -25.56 -23.23 -11.53
C TRP A 472 -26.49 -24.28 -10.92
N ALA A 473 -27.76 -23.96 -10.76
CA ALA A 473 -28.76 -24.87 -10.21
C ALA A 473 -30.15 -24.65 -10.82
N GLU A 474 -30.97 -25.70 -10.83
CA GLU A 474 -32.41 -25.58 -11.14
C GLU A 474 -33.18 -25.06 -9.92
N ALA A 475 -34.35 -24.47 -10.16
CA ALA A 475 -35.24 -24.08 -9.08
C ALA A 475 -35.66 -25.31 -8.26
N GLY A 476 -35.41 -25.27 -6.96
CA GLY A 476 -35.71 -26.34 -6.01
C GLY A 476 -34.52 -27.23 -5.67
N ASP A 477 -33.41 -27.17 -6.41
CA ASP A 477 -32.24 -28.02 -6.17
C ASP A 477 -31.59 -27.73 -4.82
N PRO A 478 -31.19 -28.77 -4.05
CA PRO A 478 -30.28 -28.61 -2.93
C PRO A 478 -28.86 -28.38 -3.45
N VAL A 479 -28.29 -27.22 -3.13
CA VAL A 479 -26.91 -26.86 -3.48
C VAL A 479 -26.06 -26.88 -2.23
N ALA A 480 -24.96 -27.63 -2.26
CA ALA A 480 -23.95 -27.68 -1.22
C ALA A 480 -22.59 -27.33 -1.80
N PHE A 481 -21.82 -26.53 -1.06
CA PHE A 481 -20.44 -26.20 -1.40
C PHE A 481 -19.61 -25.94 -0.14
N SER A 482 -18.29 -25.97 -0.25
CA SER A 482 -17.41 -25.52 0.83
C SER A 482 -16.44 -24.43 0.37
N VAL A 483 -16.10 -23.52 1.28
CA VAL A 483 -15.09 -22.48 1.04
C VAL A 483 -13.90 -22.73 1.97
N GLN A 484 -12.70 -22.72 1.40
CA GLN A 484 -11.45 -22.76 2.14
C GLN A 484 -10.70 -21.45 1.96
N VAL A 485 -10.26 -20.84 3.05
CA VAL A 485 -9.42 -19.63 3.02
C VAL A 485 -8.03 -20.02 3.50
N ARG A 486 -6.98 -19.61 2.78
CA ARG A 486 -5.59 -19.89 3.20
C ARG A 486 -4.74 -18.64 3.18
N PRO A 487 -3.86 -18.45 4.18
CA PRO A 487 -2.98 -17.30 4.23
C PRO A 487 -1.91 -17.36 3.12
N VAL A 488 -1.27 -16.21 2.90
CA VAL A 488 -0.22 -15.94 1.90
C VAL A 488 0.98 -15.36 2.66
N GLY A 489 1.96 -16.20 2.96
CA GLY A 489 3.05 -15.84 3.87
C GLY A 489 2.62 -15.88 5.34
N LYS A 490 3.26 -15.06 6.18
CA LYS A 490 3.04 -15.04 7.64
C LYS A 490 1.96 -14.04 8.01
N GLY A 491 0.86 -14.49 8.61
CA GLY A 491 -0.12 -13.60 9.24
C GLY A 491 -1.36 -14.33 9.74
N ASP A 492 -2.14 -13.63 10.56
CA ASP A 492 -3.32 -14.20 11.21
C ASP A 492 -4.51 -14.26 10.27
N LEU A 493 -4.97 -15.48 10.03
CA LEU A 493 -6.12 -15.76 9.18
C LEU A 493 -7.42 -15.36 9.88
N LYS A 494 -7.89 -14.15 9.59
CA LYS A 494 -9.20 -13.68 10.04
C LYS A 494 -10.32 -14.30 9.19
N PRO A 495 -11.53 -14.53 9.76
CA PRO A 495 -12.68 -15.00 8.99
C PRO A 495 -12.96 -14.11 7.77
N ALA A 496 -13.32 -14.76 6.65
CA ALA A 496 -13.61 -14.09 5.38
C ALA A 496 -15.12 -13.93 5.19
N ALA A 497 -15.55 -12.75 4.73
CA ALA A 497 -16.96 -12.51 4.46
C ALA A 497 -17.40 -13.30 3.23
N VAL A 498 -18.55 -13.98 3.31
CA VAL A 498 -19.13 -14.74 2.20
C VAL A 498 -20.55 -14.24 1.94
N SER A 499 -20.88 -13.99 0.68
CA SER A 499 -22.21 -13.61 0.23
C SER A 499 -22.64 -14.48 -0.95
N LEU A 500 -23.92 -14.83 -0.97
CA LEU A 500 -24.56 -15.54 -2.08
C LEU A 500 -25.49 -14.55 -2.80
N ILE A 501 -25.34 -14.41 -4.10
CA ILE A 501 -26.18 -13.54 -4.92
C ILE A 501 -26.94 -14.43 -5.89
N SER A 502 -28.27 -14.34 -5.87
CA SER A 502 -29.14 -15.14 -6.71
C SER A 502 -29.13 -14.65 -8.18
N PRO A 503 -29.59 -15.46 -9.14
CA PRO A 503 -29.77 -15.02 -10.55
C PRO A 503 -30.49 -13.68 -10.74
N SER A 504 -31.49 -13.35 -9.91
CA SER A 504 -32.22 -12.07 -9.91
C SER A 504 -31.45 -10.91 -9.26
N GLY A 505 -30.24 -11.16 -8.73
CA GLY A 505 -29.37 -10.16 -8.10
C GLY A 505 -29.60 -9.98 -6.60
N LYS A 506 -30.47 -10.77 -5.97
CA LYS A 506 -30.69 -10.68 -4.53
C LYS A 506 -29.48 -11.21 -3.76
N SER A 507 -28.84 -10.35 -2.96
CA SER A 507 -27.70 -10.71 -2.14
C SER A 507 -28.11 -11.14 -0.74
N VAL A 508 -27.54 -12.26 -0.26
CA VAL A 508 -27.72 -12.82 1.07
C VAL A 508 -26.34 -13.01 1.71
N LYS A 509 -26.15 -12.48 2.91
CA LYS A 509 -24.92 -12.74 3.70
C LYS A 509 -24.95 -14.15 4.24
N MET A 510 -23.85 -14.88 4.05
CA MET A 510 -23.63 -16.22 4.58
C MET A 510 -22.73 -16.14 5.83
N PRO A 511 -22.67 -17.19 6.66
CA PRO A 511 -21.66 -17.28 7.72
C PRO A 511 -20.24 -17.08 7.17
N ALA A 512 -19.40 -16.34 7.89
CA ALA A 512 -18.04 -16.09 7.47
C ALA A 512 -17.23 -17.41 7.39
N ALA A 513 -16.38 -17.53 6.38
CA ALA A 513 -15.50 -18.69 6.24
C ALA A 513 -14.40 -18.62 7.31
N GLN A 514 -14.24 -19.69 8.10
CA GLN A 514 -13.51 -19.69 9.37
C GLN A 514 -12.00 -19.93 9.25
N GLY A 515 -11.48 -20.08 8.02
CA GLY A 515 -10.03 -20.15 7.78
C GLY A 515 -9.59 -21.39 6.99
N GLU A 516 -8.49 -22.01 7.43
CA GLU A 516 -7.84 -23.11 6.69
C GLU A 516 -8.69 -24.38 6.63
N LYS A 517 -9.59 -24.57 7.58
CA LYS A 517 -10.60 -25.62 7.52
C LYS A 517 -11.73 -25.18 6.58
N GLU A 518 -12.20 -26.11 5.77
CA GLU A 518 -13.35 -25.88 4.89
C GLU A 518 -14.58 -25.50 5.72
N THR A 519 -15.21 -24.38 5.35
CA THR A 519 -16.51 -23.97 5.89
C THR A 519 -17.58 -24.44 4.92
N ALA A 520 -18.49 -25.30 5.38
CA ALA A 520 -19.56 -25.87 4.56
C ALA A 520 -20.75 -24.91 4.48
N TYR A 521 -21.35 -24.85 3.31
CA TYR A 521 -22.54 -24.07 2.99
C TYR A 521 -23.55 -24.94 2.27
N ALA A 522 -24.82 -24.70 2.53
CA ALA A 522 -25.91 -25.31 1.80
C ALA A 522 -27.07 -24.32 1.66
N PHE A 523 -27.77 -24.38 0.53
CA PHE A 523 -29.01 -23.65 0.32
C PHE A 523 -29.91 -24.43 -0.65
N LYS A 524 -31.20 -24.09 -0.67
CA LYS A 524 -32.14 -24.56 -1.69
C LYS A 524 -32.28 -23.47 -2.75
N ALA A 525 -32.00 -23.78 -4.00
CA ALA A 525 -32.11 -22.83 -5.10
C ALA A 525 -33.58 -22.38 -5.25
N ALA A 526 -33.84 -21.08 -5.16
CA ALA A 526 -35.18 -20.50 -5.28
C ALA A 526 -35.58 -20.24 -6.75
N GLU A 527 -34.61 -20.10 -7.63
CA GLU A 527 -34.79 -19.76 -9.03
C GLU A 527 -33.73 -20.50 -9.87
N ARG A 528 -34.06 -20.78 -11.12
CA ARG A 528 -33.13 -21.40 -12.06
C ARG A 528 -32.04 -20.39 -12.43
N GLY A 529 -30.79 -20.82 -12.43
CA GLY A 529 -29.68 -20.03 -12.97
C GLY A 529 -28.39 -20.13 -12.15
N ALA A 530 -27.45 -19.23 -12.43
CA ALA A 530 -26.19 -19.15 -11.70
C ALA A 530 -26.27 -18.26 -10.47
N TYR A 531 -25.96 -18.85 -9.33
CA TYR A 531 -25.74 -18.19 -8.05
C TYR A 531 -24.29 -17.76 -7.93
N ARG A 532 -24.05 -16.47 -7.65
CA ARG A 532 -22.71 -15.94 -7.45
C ARG A 532 -22.30 -16.03 -5.98
N VAL A 533 -21.27 -16.81 -5.70
CA VAL A 533 -20.60 -16.86 -4.40
C VAL A 533 -19.46 -15.86 -4.42
N VAL A 534 -19.54 -14.87 -3.54
CA VAL A 534 -18.50 -13.85 -3.35
C VAL A 534 -17.86 -14.07 -2.00
N CYS A 535 -16.57 -14.38 -2.00
CA CYS A 535 -15.74 -14.47 -0.80
C CYS A 535 -14.71 -13.34 -0.82
N ASP A 536 -14.66 -12.55 0.25
CA ASP A 536 -13.63 -11.53 0.45
C ASP A 536 -12.64 -12.00 1.55
N PRO A 537 -11.53 -12.65 1.13
CA PRO A 537 -10.48 -13.08 2.03
C PRO A 537 -9.42 -11.98 2.27
N ARG A 538 -9.65 -10.72 1.87
CA ARG A 538 -8.65 -9.65 1.82
C ARG A 538 -7.45 -10.06 0.95
N ASN A 539 -6.22 -10.02 1.48
CA ASN A 539 -5.01 -10.38 0.74
C ASN A 539 -4.71 -11.90 0.74
N TRP A 540 -5.61 -12.72 1.32
CA TRP A 540 -5.46 -14.16 1.37
C TRP A 540 -6.00 -14.86 0.11
N THR A 541 -5.96 -16.18 0.09
CA THR A 541 -6.57 -16.99 -0.97
C THR A 541 -7.88 -17.60 -0.54
N ALA A 542 -8.83 -17.74 -1.47
CA ALA A 542 -10.06 -18.48 -1.27
C ALA A 542 -10.36 -19.43 -2.45
N THR A 543 -10.82 -20.62 -2.10
CA THR A 543 -11.22 -21.66 -3.06
C THR A 543 -12.61 -22.19 -2.70
N VAL A 544 -13.48 -22.33 -3.70
CA VAL A 544 -14.71 -23.11 -3.60
C VAL A 544 -14.39 -24.57 -3.95
N ASN A 545 -14.46 -25.44 -2.95
CA ASN A 545 -14.21 -26.88 -3.05
C ASN A 545 -15.53 -27.63 -3.26
N SER A 546 -15.54 -28.94 -2.96
CA SER A 546 -16.67 -29.87 -2.90
C SER A 546 -18.03 -29.23 -3.20
N THR A 547 -18.42 -29.24 -4.47
CA THR A 547 -19.68 -28.65 -4.95
C THR A 547 -20.64 -29.73 -5.41
N SER A 548 -21.94 -29.56 -5.16
CA SER A 548 -22.99 -30.40 -5.75
C SER A 548 -23.52 -29.86 -7.09
N ALA A 549 -23.02 -28.71 -7.54
CA ALA A 549 -23.46 -27.99 -8.72
C ALA A 549 -22.30 -27.67 -9.68
N PRO A 550 -22.54 -27.55 -11.00
CA PRO A 550 -21.56 -27.04 -11.95
C PRO A 550 -21.01 -25.68 -11.49
N VAL A 551 -19.68 -25.54 -11.49
CA VAL A 551 -19.00 -24.38 -10.90
C VAL A 551 -17.92 -23.83 -11.82
N CYS A 552 -17.89 -22.51 -11.96
CA CYS A 552 -16.84 -21.76 -12.63
C CYS A 552 -16.28 -20.68 -11.71
N LEU A 553 -14.98 -20.41 -11.82
CA LEU A 553 -14.44 -19.12 -11.41
C LEU A 553 -15.08 -18.06 -12.31
N TYR A 554 -15.43 -16.93 -11.72
CA TYR A 554 -15.98 -15.78 -12.43
C TYR A 554 -15.17 -14.54 -12.05
N SER A 555 -15.03 -13.62 -13.01
CA SER A 555 -14.45 -12.32 -12.74
C SER A 555 -15.18 -11.28 -13.56
N THR A 556 -15.69 -10.26 -12.91
CA THR A 556 -16.39 -9.16 -13.60
C THR A 556 -15.50 -8.52 -14.67
N ASN A 557 -14.18 -8.45 -14.44
CA ASN A 557 -13.22 -7.84 -15.38
C ASN A 557 -12.49 -8.87 -16.25
N ALA A 558 -12.98 -10.10 -16.31
CA ALA A 558 -12.38 -11.23 -17.02
C ALA A 558 -10.94 -11.55 -16.60
N SER A 559 -10.51 -11.07 -15.43
CA SER A 559 -9.15 -11.23 -14.91
C SER A 559 -9.17 -12.00 -13.59
N PHE A 560 -8.37 -13.06 -13.53
CA PHE A 560 -8.25 -13.99 -12.42
C PHE A 560 -6.86 -13.85 -11.81
N HIS A 561 -6.80 -13.57 -10.52
CA HIS A 561 -5.57 -13.57 -9.75
C HIS A 561 -5.49 -14.89 -8.98
N LEU A 562 -4.54 -15.73 -9.33
CA LEU A 562 -4.35 -17.07 -8.76
C LEU A 562 -3.03 -17.11 -7.98
N LEU A 563 -2.94 -18.03 -7.01
CA LEU A 563 -1.70 -18.26 -6.25
C LEU A 563 -1.26 -19.72 -6.34
N GLY A 564 -0.02 -19.95 -6.78
CA GLY A 564 0.64 -21.26 -6.77
C GLY A 564 -0.16 -22.35 -7.50
N THR A 565 -0.95 -21.96 -8.50
CA THR A 565 -1.98 -22.81 -9.10
C THR A 565 -1.45 -23.53 -10.34
N VAL A 566 -1.57 -24.86 -10.37
CA VAL A 566 -1.28 -25.73 -11.51
C VAL A 566 -2.50 -26.58 -11.83
N GLY A 567 -2.74 -26.87 -13.10
CA GLY A 567 -3.88 -27.66 -13.55
C GLY A 567 -4.44 -27.20 -14.89
N GLN A 568 -5.56 -27.79 -15.28
CA GLN A 568 -6.28 -27.45 -16.50
C GLN A 568 -7.57 -26.71 -16.17
N PHE A 569 -7.73 -25.53 -16.75
CA PHE A 569 -8.97 -24.79 -16.76
C PHE A 569 -9.63 -24.91 -18.12
N TYR A 570 -10.95 -25.03 -18.14
CA TYR A 570 -11.76 -25.07 -19.35
C TYR A 570 -12.54 -23.77 -19.49
N PHE A 571 -12.70 -23.29 -20.71
CA PHE A 571 -13.48 -22.10 -21.01
C PHE A 571 -14.26 -22.26 -22.31
N TRP A 572 -15.39 -21.55 -22.39
CA TRP A 572 -16.28 -21.59 -23.54
C TRP A 572 -15.94 -20.48 -24.53
N VAL A 573 -15.79 -20.85 -25.81
CA VAL A 573 -15.68 -19.92 -26.93
C VAL A 573 -17.00 -19.93 -27.69
N PRO A 574 -17.81 -18.85 -27.66
CA PRO A 574 -19.11 -18.83 -28.31
C PRO A 574 -19.06 -18.98 -29.84
N ALA A 575 -20.13 -19.52 -30.41
CA ALA A 575 -20.35 -19.50 -31.85
C ALA A 575 -20.28 -18.05 -32.40
N GLY A 576 -19.73 -17.89 -33.59
CA GLY A 576 -19.50 -16.58 -34.22
C GLY A 576 -18.23 -15.86 -33.75
N THR A 577 -17.51 -16.39 -32.75
CA THR A 577 -16.18 -15.87 -32.38
C THR A 577 -15.23 -16.04 -33.56
N LYS A 578 -14.64 -14.95 -34.07
CA LYS A 578 -13.62 -15.03 -35.13
C LYS A 578 -12.23 -15.34 -34.58
N GLU A 579 -11.93 -14.77 -33.42
CA GLU A 579 -10.66 -14.86 -32.73
C GLU A 579 -10.87 -14.44 -31.28
N PHE A 580 -10.05 -14.97 -30.38
CA PHE A 580 -10.03 -14.61 -28.97
C PHE A 580 -8.60 -14.58 -28.44
N GLY A 581 -8.44 -14.03 -27.24
CA GLY A 581 -7.17 -13.97 -26.53
C GLY A 581 -7.24 -14.59 -25.15
N VAL A 582 -6.16 -15.22 -24.71
CA VAL A 582 -5.91 -15.56 -23.31
C VAL A 582 -4.58 -14.94 -22.91
N LYS A 583 -4.59 -14.02 -21.95
CA LYS A 583 -3.36 -13.38 -21.46
C LYS A 583 -2.95 -13.98 -20.14
N VAL A 584 -1.68 -14.36 -20.01
CA VAL A 584 -1.13 -14.99 -18.80
C VAL A 584 0.18 -14.32 -18.39
N SER A 585 0.36 -14.06 -17.10
CA SER A 585 1.62 -13.58 -16.52
C SER A 585 1.85 -14.15 -15.11
N GLY A 586 3.10 -14.18 -14.67
CA GLY A 586 3.45 -14.23 -13.25
C GLY A 586 3.29 -12.87 -12.55
N GLY A 587 3.74 -12.77 -11.30
CA GLY A 587 3.77 -11.52 -10.52
C GLY A 587 4.87 -10.52 -10.91
N GLY A 588 5.77 -10.88 -11.84
CA GLY A 588 6.92 -10.07 -12.22
C GLY A 588 8.21 -10.48 -11.50
N GLY A 589 9.35 -9.95 -11.96
CA GLY A 589 10.66 -10.26 -11.37
C GLY A 589 11.00 -11.76 -11.45
N THR A 590 11.06 -12.43 -10.30
CA THR A 590 11.34 -13.88 -10.19
C THR A 590 10.09 -14.75 -10.20
N GLU A 591 8.90 -14.16 -10.15
CA GLU A 591 7.63 -14.91 -10.14
C GLU A 591 7.19 -15.22 -11.57
N CYS A 592 7.11 -16.51 -11.90
CA CYS A 592 6.92 -17.02 -13.25
C CYS A 592 5.85 -18.13 -13.30
N VAL A 593 5.28 -18.34 -14.48
CA VAL A 593 4.36 -19.46 -14.76
C VAL A 593 4.62 -20.08 -16.13
N LYS A 594 4.36 -21.37 -16.28
CA LYS A 594 4.27 -22.04 -17.58
C LYS A 594 2.80 -22.15 -17.99
N ALA A 595 2.46 -21.75 -19.22
CA ALA A 595 1.09 -21.77 -19.71
C ALA A 595 0.98 -22.32 -21.14
N SER A 596 -0.09 -23.05 -21.40
CA SER A 596 -0.40 -23.59 -22.74
C SER A 596 -1.89 -23.46 -23.03
N ILE A 597 -2.23 -23.14 -24.27
CA ILE A 597 -3.61 -23.16 -24.78
C ILE A 597 -3.79 -24.40 -25.63
N LEU A 598 -4.86 -25.17 -25.36
CA LEU A 598 -5.21 -26.36 -26.10
C LEU A 598 -6.55 -26.18 -26.80
N ASP A 599 -6.62 -26.71 -28.02
CA ASP A 599 -7.83 -26.74 -28.85
C ASP A 599 -8.88 -27.72 -28.29
N PRO A 600 -10.10 -27.76 -28.87
CA PRO A 600 -11.18 -28.60 -28.36
C PRO A 600 -10.96 -30.10 -28.40
N ILE A 601 -9.97 -30.57 -29.17
CA ILE A 601 -9.61 -32.00 -29.21
C ILE A 601 -8.34 -32.31 -28.41
N GLY A 602 -7.77 -31.31 -27.72
CA GLY A 602 -6.66 -31.46 -26.79
C GLY A 602 -5.26 -31.24 -27.39
N ASN A 603 -5.14 -30.70 -28.62
CA ASN A 603 -3.83 -30.35 -29.16
C ASN A 603 -3.36 -29.02 -28.57
N VAL A 604 -2.07 -28.94 -28.23
CA VAL A 604 -1.46 -27.67 -27.82
C VAL A 604 -1.36 -26.75 -29.04
N VAL A 605 -2.09 -25.63 -28.99
CA VAL A 605 -2.02 -24.56 -30.00
C VAL A 605 -0.77 -23.71 -29.80
N GLU A 606 -0.49 -23.36 -28.55
CA GLU A 606 0.71 -22.64 -28.16
C GLU A 606 1.08 -22.94 -26.71
N GLU A 607 2.38 -22.96 -26.41
CA GLU A 607 2.93 -23.09 -25.07
C GLU A 607 4.06 -22.06 -24.86
N ARG A 608 4.12 -21.52 -23.64
CA ARG A 608 5.20 -20.65 -23.16
C ARG A 608 5.58 -21.04 -21.74
N ASP A 609 6.88 -21.01 -21.48
CA ASP A 609 7.46 -21.26 -20.17
C ASP A 609 8.03 -19.95 -19.59
N ASN A 610 8.24 -19.92 -18.27
CA ASN A 610 8.89 -18.83 -17.54
C ASN A 610 8.25 -17.44 -17.79
N LEU A 611 6.92 -17.39 -17.86
CA LEU A 611 6.18 -16.15 -18.03
C LEU A 611 6.23 -15.31 -16.76
N GLY A 612 7.26 -14.48 -16.60
CA GLY A 612 7.32 -13.43 -15.58
C GLY A 612 6.65 -12.12 -16.01
N GLN A 613 6.49 -11.91 -17.32
CA GLN A 613 5.71 -10.81 -17.90
C GLN A 613 4.52 -11.37 -18.68
N ALA A 614 3.55 -10.51 -18.99
CA ALA A 614 2.38 -10.91 -19.76
C ALA A 614 2.75 -11.49 -21.14
N HIS A 615 2.07 -12.57 -21.49
CA HIS A 615 2.02 -13.14 -22.84
C HIS A 615 0.56 -13.30 -23.26
N GLN A 616 0.24 -12.92 -24.49
CA GLN A 616 -1.10 -13.06 -25.06
C GLN A 616 -1.09 -14.22 -26.06
N PHE A 617 -1.78 -15.30 -25.71
CA PHE A 617 -2.10 -16.38 -26.62
C PHE A 617 -3.29 -15.95 -27.49
N LEU A 618 -3.10 -15.94 -28.80
CA LEU A 618 -4.15 -15.64 -29.78
C LEU A 618 -4.57 -16.92 -30.48
N ALA A 619 -5.88 -17.16 -30.56
CA ALA A 619 -6.42 -18.34 -31.21
C ALA A 619 -7.75 -18.04 -31.91
N ALA A 620 -8.08 -18.86 -32.90
CA ALA A 620 -9.36 -18.86 -33.59
C ALA A 620 -10.04 -20.21 -33.38
N PRO A 621 -11.38 -20.24 -33.21
CA PRO A 621 -12.12 -21.50 -33.09
C PRO A 621 -12.02 -22.33 -34.37
N ARG A 622 -12.02 -23.66 -34.24
CA ARG A 622 -11.91 -24.60 -35.37
C ARG A 622 -13.21 -24.68 -36.19
N ASN A 623 -14.34 -24.60 -35.51
CA ASN A 623 -15.69 -24.58 -36.06
C ASN A 623 -16.45 -23.38 -35.49
N PRO A 624 -16.38 -22.20 -36.13
CA PRO A 624 -17.03 -20.99 -35.64
C PRO A 624 -18.57 -21.05 -35.69
N ALA A 625 -19.16 -22.04 -36.36
CA ALA A 625 -20.62 -22.20 -36.40
C ALA A 625 -21.18 -22.76 -35.08
N ASP A 626 -20.37 -23.54 -34.36
CA ASP A 626 -20.71 -24.10 -33.06
C ASP A 626 -19.87 -23.44 -31.97
N GLY A 627 -20.34 -23.46 -30.72
CA GLY A 627 -19.49 -23.06 -29.60
C GLY A 627 -18.49 -24.16 -29.24
N GLU A 628 -17.29 -23.77 -28.80
CA GLU A 628 -16.18 -24.67 -28.55
C GLU A 628 -15.71 -24.62 -27.10
N ILE A 629 -15.17 -25.74 -26.60
CA ILE A 629 -14.56 -25.83 -25.28
C ILE A 629 -13.05 -25.87 -25.46
N TRP A 630 -12.37 -24.85 -24.94
CA TRP A 630 -10.92 -24.72 -25.00
C TRP A 630 -10.31 -24.91 -23.62
N THR A 631 -9.02 -25.22 -23.57
CA THR A 631 -8.31 -25.48 -22.31
C THR A 631 -7.14 -24.53 -22.13
N LEU A 632 -7.04 -23.91 -20.95
CA LEU A 632 -5.84 -23.27 -20.43
C LEU A 632 -5.16 -24.23 -19.47
N ARG A 633 -3.92 -24.62 -19.76
CA ARG A 633 -3.08 -25.41 -18.86
C ARG A 633 -2.07 -24.50 -18.17
N LEU A 634 -2.02 -24.53 -16.84
CA LEU A 634 -1.00 -23.89 -16.02
C LEU A 634 -0.10 -24.94 -15.39
N ALA A 635 1.22 -24.70 -15.42
CA ALA A 635 2.23 -25.59 -14.87
C ALA A 635 3.35 -24.80 -14.17
N LYS A 636 4.16 -25.52 -13.38
CA LYS A 636 5.34 -24.96 -12.74
C LYS A 636 6.34 -24.50 -13.83
N PRO A 637 6.91 -23.28 -13.73
CA PRO A 637 7.91 -22.81 -14.67
C PRO A 637 9.23 -23.58 -14.48
N SER A 638 10.06 -23.63 -15.52
CA SER A 638 11.41 -24.20 -15.42
C SER A 638 12.41 -23.31 -14.65
N SER A 639 12.12 -22.02 -14.55
CA SER A 639 12.90 -21.01 -13.82
C SER A 639 11.99 -20.01 -13.09
N GLY A 640 12.47 -19.48 -11.96
CA GLY A 640 11.69 -18.62 -11.07
C GLY A 640 10.81 -19.40 -10.09
N VAL A 641 9.90 -18.69 -9.42
CA VAL A 641 8.96 -19.24 -8.43
C VAL A 641 7.52 -19.12 -8.92
N LEU A 642 6.71 -20.15 -8.68
CA LEU A 642 5.27 -20.12 -8.99
C LEU A 642 4.52 -19.60 -7.76
N GLU A 643 4.35 -18.28 -7.69
CA GLU A 643 3.53 -17.62 -6.66
C GLU A 643 2.33 -16.93 -7.29
N ASP A 644 2.41 -15.66 -7.68
CA ASP A 644 1.31 -14.98 -8.35
C ASP A 644 1.18 -15.41 -9.81
N VAL A 645 -0.05 -15.70 -10.21
CA VAL A 645 -0.42 -15.97 -11.59
C VAL A 645 -1.65 -15.14 -11.95
N HIS A 646 -1.54 -14.36 -13.02
CA HIS A 646 -2.64 -13.59 -13.56
C HIS A 646 -3.09 -14.20 -14.89
N VAL A 647 -4.39 -14.41 -15.03
CA VAL A 647 -5.02 -14.87 -16.26
C VAL A 647 -6.09 -13.86 -16.66
N GLN A 648 -6.14 -13.46 -17.93
CA GLN A 648 -7.22 -12.65 -18.48
C GLN A 648 -7.80 -13.30 -19.74
N LEU A 649 -9.12 -13.50 -19.76
CA LEU A 649 -9.85 -13.95 -20.95
C LEU A 649 -10.29 -12.74 -21.77
N GLN A 650 -10.12 -12.79 -23.11
CA GLN A 650 -10.30 -11.65 -23.99
C GLN A 650 -11.17 -12.00 -25.19
N GLY A 651 -12.27 -11.25 -25.36
CA GLY A 651 -13.25 -11.49 -26.44
C GLY A 651 -14.20 -12.67 -26.21
N ILE A 652 -14.16 -13.29 -25.03
CA ILE A 652 -14.92 -14.50 -24.66
C ILE A 652 -15.48 -14.36 -23.23
N PRO A 653 -16.45 -15.21 -22.83
CA PRO A 653 -17.03 -15.20 -21.49
C PRO A 653 -15.98 -15.27 -20.38
N PRO A 654 -16.13 -14.51 -19.29
CA PRO A 654 -15.17 -14.42 -18.19
C PRO A 654 -15.33 -15.60 -17.21
N LEU A 655 -15.24 -16.83 -17.71
CA LEU A 655 -15.46 -18.06 -16.96
C LEU A 655 -14.28 -19.02 -17.14
N LEU A 656 -13.74 -19.50 -16.01
CA LEU A 656 -12.76 -20.60 -15.98
C LEU A 656 -13.31 -21.74 -15.13
N ALA A 657 -13.52 -22.91 -15.73
CA ALA A 657 -13.97 -24.10 -15.03
C ALA A 657 -12.76 -24.97 -14.65
N PRO A 658 -12.60 -25.39 -13.38
CA PRO A 658 -11.54 -26.32 -12.97
C PRO A 658 -11.81 -27.77 -13.40
N ALA A 659 -13.03 -28.07 -13.83
CA ALA A 659 -13.45 -29.35 -14.38
C ALA A 659 -14.28 -29.10 -15.64
N ARG A 660 -14.07 -29.92 -16.68
CA ARG A 660 -14.71 -29.74 -17.99
C ARG A 660 -16.23 -29.84 -17.87
N GLU A 661 -16.71 -30.81 -17.12
CA GLU A 661 -18.12 -31.12 -16.89
C GLU A 661 -18.83 -30.03 -16.05
N GLY A 662 -18.06 -29.23 -15.29
CA GLY A 662 -18.58 -28.10 -14.51
C GLY A 662 -18.69 -26.80 -15.30
N LEU A 663 -18.27 -26.78 -16.57
CA LEU A 663 -18.22 -25.57 -17.38
C LEU A 663 -19.61 -24.99 -17.61
N LEU A 664 -19.72 -23.68 -17.37
CA LEU A 664 -20.89 -22.89 -17.74
C LEU A 664 -20.61 -22.14 -19.04
N ARG A 665 -21.67 -21.88 -19.81
CA ARG A 665 -21.64 -21.10 -21.05
C ARG A 665 -22.78 -20.07 -21.08
N PRO A 666 -22.68 -18.99 -21.87
CA PRO A 666 -23.82 -18.11 -22.11
C PRO A 666 -25.01 -18.92 -22.66
N ALA A 667 -26.21 -18.64 -22.15
CA ALA A 667 -27.42 -19.28 -22.65
C ALA A 667 -27.63 -18.95 -24.13
N SER A 668 -28.06 -19.95 -24.90
CA SER A 668 -28.49 -19.77 -26.29
C SER A 668 -29.69 -18.81 -26.29
N ARG A 669 -29.70 -17.81 -27.17
CA ARG A 669 -30.84 -16.87 -27.30
C ARG A 669 -32.10 -17.58 -27.74
#